data_AF-A0A395MCC9-F1
#
_entry.id   AF-A0A395MCC9-F1
#
_cell.length_a   1.000
_cell.length_b   1.000
_cell.length_c   1.000
_cell.angle_alpha   90.00
_cell.angle_beta   90.00
_cell.angle_gamma   90.00
#
_symmetry.space_group_name_H-M   'P 1'
#
loop_
_entity.id
_entity.type
_entity.pdbx_description
1 polymer ?
#
loop_
_entity_poly.entity_id
_entity_poly.type
_entity_poly.pdbx_seq_one_letter_code
_entity_poly.pdbx_strand_id
1 'polypeptide(L)'
;MEDKHQDAKEPSLQGTDTVAMDSLSLEDEKKLVRKIDLRLMPLLIISYGLQYLDKTSLAYSAILGLREDLHLVGQQFSWASSVFYIGYLVASYPISLGFVKFPLGKYLSVLMFIWGVILTLHSVANSFASLMVLRFLLGVFESAISPGFSLITGMWYTPHEHVSRHSFWFAGNASASMVGAMIAYGILGYTGPIKQWKMLFLIFGLITIAWSVLTFFLLPDSPSTAKFLSTSEREFASLRPKKFQRTTQTKKWDRDQFIETMKDVKAWWFFIFSFVICVPNGGTTSFSTIVIKSFGYDEHQTILMGLPASAFQLTTVILVAVFTTYVRKSRHIALVLTYIMAIAGILMIKLLPNAEKLARLAGFWLIMAVAPAFPLMLSLSASNIAGFTKKSTVMAMIFLGYCAGNLSGPQFFISTEAPHYHTAYTTILACFAITIVLVVAMYFYLAWENRRRDQEQGEKRDPEESRQVDLGVDGTLLEVDETDMQNRNFRYILLALFANAVPTNSPSITFISPSKLSPGSAQNIVVQYAGDVDGQLTLAYGSCDSDAETWQRIGSTHVGQHPLAARHLDHQDKRPTSFVWVVPSDVSDGCLNAFLDDSLIGQSDRLVAQRLKRRSEKKSFADVAGDDSLWFDGVAYLKQKQPDDIFVSATKNKTFGILGGGISGLMSSLILDSVGIHNWKILESSERVGGRIRTAYLNGTSPEDGQYHELGPMRFPYELTDSETNETFPFMDQRMIFQLADVLNDMNQGNKSLQVKFWDWIQSSPNTPVDSPFRRPDGTFPSKFEVANNPDYSNPAVYSNDTAAEEAIQALDDFKGLTPEKIRMYTKNIFKAYKQAKEDGSFDYSEVSYLRDVIKTELNVTDEVSPTHIYWPMWEYETIYFLASKWVTIKGGLSRLPAAFEPHIQDRIQYNAKINGLRYNEDNKTLSVSWKPTGSEPFTTPNNVENFDYVLNSVPLNLLKFWKLPRYSSLLKRAIDRTLFANACKVAVQFKTRFWEHLDQPIIGGCTRLTNPQLGQVCYPSWQINATGPGTMMASYLSDYEATAACAMSEEEHMAYIKNALIEVHGDVVEENWTGNWKRQCWEQEEHHAGAFTMQIFGQQHLYLPAFYQTEFNTVFIGEAATFTHTWIFSALESAVRGSVQLLLDMGLVDEAKKVTETWMARWIDV
;
A
#
# COMPACT_ATOMS: atom_id res chain seq x y z
N MET A 1 -63.73 -34.40 -27.64
CA MET A 1 -64.06 -33.18 -26.88
C MET A 1 -62.90 -32.22 -27.13
N GLU A 2 -62.87 -31.58 -28.28
CA GLU A 2 -63.55 -30.31 -28.62
C GLU A 2 -63.00 -29.09 -27.87
N ASP A 3 -62.64 -28.11 -28.69
CA ASP A 3 -62.10 -26.79 -28.41
C ASP A 3 -62.79 -26.00 -27.29
N LYS A 4 -62.00 -25.11 -26.66
CA LYS A 4 -62.33 -23.68 -26.57
C LYS A 4 -61.12 -22.85 -26.11
N HIS A 5 -60.61 -22.06 -27.04
CA HIS A 5 -59.88 -20.82 -26.79
C HIS A 5 -60.78 -19.80 -26.08
N GLN A 6 -60.27 -19.11 -25.05
CA GLN A 6 -60.60 -17.70 -24.76
C GLN A 6 -59.57 -17.04 -23.82
N ASP A 7 -58.79 -16.13 -24.41
CA ASP A 7 -58.23 -14.87 -23.94
C ASP A 7 -58.00 -14.60 -22.44
N ALA A 8 -56.73 -14.46 -22.07
CA ALA A 8 -56.30 -13.54 -21.02
C ALA A 8 -55.12 -12.69 -21.54
N LYS A 9 -55.37 -11.38 -21.63
CA LYS A 9 -54.49 -10.32 -22.14
C LYS A 9 -53.08 -10.33 -21.51
N GLU A 10 -52.06 -10.35 -22.38
CA GLU A 10 -50.72 -9.88 -22.04
C GLU A 10 -50.74 -8.36 -21.73
N PRO A 11 -50.11 -7.90 -20.65
CA PRO A 11 -49.78 -6.51 -20.49
C PRO A 11 -48.57 -6.19 -21.38
N SER A 12 -48.79 -5.36 -22.38
CA SER A 12 -47.76 -4.72 -23.19
C SER A 12 -46.78 -3.96 -22.28
N LEU A 13 -45.58 -4.51 -22.10
CA LEU A 13 -44.44 -3.79 -21.53
C LEU A 13 -44.00 -2.74 -22.55
N GLN A 14 -44.43 -1.50 -22.29
CA GLN A 14 -43.87 -0.30 -22.90
C GLN A 14 -42.35 -0.29 -22.69
N GLY A 15 -41.63 0.08 -23.75
CA GLY A 15 -40.18 0.10 -23.81
C GLY A 15 -39.54 0.83 -22.63
N THR A 16 -38.96 0.04 -21.73
CA THR A 16 -37.82 0.46 -20.92
C THR A 16 -36.59 0.25 -21.78
N ASP A 17 -35.88 1.34 -22.05
CA ASP A 17 -34.53 1.34 -22.61
C ASP A 17 -33.69 0.27 -21.91
N THR A 18 -33.45 -0.84 -22.61
CA THR A 18 -32.44 -1.82 -22.26
C THR A 18 -31.09 -1.13 -22.44
N VAL A 19 -30.63 -0.48 -21.37
CA VAL A 19 -29.25 -0.01 -21.25
C VAL A 19 -28.36 -1.23 -21.51
N ALA A 20 -27.65 -1.21 -22.64
CA ALA A 20 -26.60 -2.16 -22.97
C ALA A 20 -25.55 -2.10 -21.86
N MET A 21 -25.65 -3.01 -20.90
CA MET A 21 -24.73 -3.15 -19.77
C MET A 21 -23.52 -4.01 -20.22
N ASP A 22 -22.87 -3.58 -21.30
CA ASP A 22 -21.76 -4.30 -21.91
C ASP A 22 -20.43 -3.74 -21.43
N SER A 23 -19.75 -4.60 -20.66
CA SER A 23 -18.37 -4.52 -20.16
C SER A 23 -18.04 -3.42 -19.13
N LEU A 24 -17.81 -3.84 -17.88
CA LEU A 24 -16.89 -3.11 -17.00
C LEU A 24 -15.51 -3.13 -17.65
N SER A 25 -14.76 -2.04 -17.57
CA SER A 25 -13.36 -2.04 -17.99
C SER A 25 -12.58 -3.12 -17.21
N LEU A 26 -11.54 -3.70 -17.81
CA LEU A 26 -10.67 -4.68 -17.13
C LEU A 26 -10.08 -4.13 -15.83
N GLU A 27 -9.96 -2.81 -15.71
CA GLU A 27 -9.50 -2.14 -14.50
C GLU A 27 -10.58 -2.10 -13.41
N ASP A 28 -11.85 -1.85 -13.78
CA ASP A 28 -12.97 -1.85 -12.84
C ASP A 28 -13.31 -3.25 -12.34
N GLU A 29 -13.17 -4.27 -13.19
CA GLU A 29 -13.27 -5.67 -12.78
C GLU A 29 -12.20 -6.01 -11.73
N LYS A 30 -10.94 -5.61 -11.96
CA LYS A 30 -9.84 -5.81 -10.99
C LYS A 30 -10.07 -5.04 -9.68
N LYS A 31 -10.61 -3.82 -9.73
CA LYS A 31 -10.97 -3.02 -8.54
C LYS A 31 -12.07 -3.70 -7.73
N LEU A 32 -13.11 -4.21 -8.39
CA LEU A 32 -14.19 -4.94 -7.74
C LEU A 32 -13.67 -6.23 -7.07
N VAL A 33 -12.86 -7.03 -7.76
CA VAL A 33 -12.27 -8.25 -7.21
C VAL A 33 -11.40 -7.95 -5.99
N ARG A 34 -10.55 -6.91 -6.05
CA ARG A 34 -9.75 -6.46 -4.88
C ARG A 34 -10.62 -6.04 -3.70
N LYS A 35 -11.75 -5.36 -3.95
CA LYS A 35 -12.71 -4.95 -2.91
C LYS A 35 -13.38 -6.16 -2.25
N ILE A 36 -13.71 -7.17 -3.04
CA ILE A 36 -14.24 -8.45 -2.55
C ILE A 36 -13.16 -9.16 -1.71
N ASP A 37 -11.93 -9.24 -2.22
CA ASP A 37 -10.79 -9.88 -1.53
C ASP A 37 -10.50 -9.23 -0.17
N LEU A 38 -10.42 -7.90 -0.09
CA LEU A 38 -10.14 -7.17 1.16
C LEU A 38 -11.21 -7.36 2.25
N ARG A 39 -12.43 -7.78 1.89
CA ARG A 39 -13.52 -8.00 2.84
C ARG A 39 -13.73 -9.48 3.16
N LEU A 40 -13.67 -10.36 2.17
CA LEU A 40 -13.91 -11.78 2.37
C LEU A 40 -12.66 -12.54 2.82
N MET A 41 -11.49 -12.29 2.23
CA MET A 41 -10.31 -13.10 2.49
C MET A 41 -9.84 -13.02 3.96
N PRO A 42 -9.79 -11.85 4.64
CA PRO A 42 -9.44 -11.81 6.06
C PRO A 42 -10.38 -12.64 6.93
N LEU A 43 -11.69 -12.61 6.64
CA LEU A 43 -12.68 -13.39 7.37
C LEU A 43 -12.47 -14.90 7.19
N LEU A 44 -12.20 -15.33 5.95
CA LEU A 44 -11.97 -16.73 5.62
C LEU A 44 -10.62 -17.24 6.17
N ILE A 45 -9.55 -16.45 6.06
CA ILE A 45 -8.21 -16.80 6.56
C ILE A 45 -8.23 -17.03 8.06
N ILE A 46 -8.79 -16.08 8.83
CA ILE A 46 -8.82 -16.19 10.29
C ILE A 46 -9.73 -17.34 10.73
N SER A 47 -10.91 -17.49 10.11
CA SER A 47 -11.84 -18.57 10.47
C SER A 47 -11.27 -19.96 10.16
N TYR A 48 -10.60 -20.12 9.01
CA TYR A 48 -9.95 -21.40 8.66
C TYR A 48 -8.72 -21.66 9.53
N GLY A 49 -7.99 -20.61 9.89
CA GLY A 49 -6.89 -20.66 10.85
C GLY A 49 -7.35 -21.13 12.23
N LEU A 50 -8.44 -20.56 12.77
CA LEU A 50 -9.03 -20.99 14.04
C LEU A 50 -9.48 -22.45 13.98
N GLN A 51 -10.14 -22.87 12.89
CA GLN A 51 -10.49 -24.28 12.70
C GLN A 51 -9.26 -25.20 12.76
N TYR A 52 -8.16 -24.81 12.14
CA TYR A 52 -6.94 -25.62 12.16
C TYR A 52 -6.25 -25.61 13.53
N LEU A 53 -6.28 -24.48 14.22
CA LEU A 53 -5.81 -24.34 15.60
C LEU A 53 -6.57 -25.27 16.56
N ASP A 54 -7.88 -25.37 16.39
CA ASP A 54 -8.75 -26.26 17.17
C ASP A 54 -8.34 -27.73 16.96
N LYS A 55 -7.98 -28.12 15.73
CA LYS A 55 -7.46 -29.47 15.41
C LYS A 55 -6.09 -29.74 16.01
N THR A 56 -5.15 -28.79 15.93
CA THR A 56 -3.78 -28.93 16.48
C THR A 56 -3.74 -28.85 18.00
N SER A 57 -4.80 -28.34 18.63
CA SER A 57 -4.94 -28.29 20.10
C SER A 57 -4.75 -29.66 20.76
N LEU A 58 -5.23 -30.74 20.13
CA LEU A 58 -5.01 -32.09 20.67
C LEU A 58 -3.50 -32.42 20.76
N ALA A 59 -2.71 -32.04 19.75
CA ALA A 59 -1.27 -32.27 19.74
C ALA A 59 -0.56 -31.46 20.84
N TYR A 60 -0.86 -30.16 20.99
CA TYR A 60 -0.27 -29.35 22.06
C TYR A 60 -0.67 -29.87 23.45
N SER A 61 -1.95 -30.19 23.64
CA SER A 61 -2.47 -30.71 24.91
C SER A 61 -1.80 -32.02 25.35
N ALA A 62 -1.31 -32.83 24.41
CA ALA A 62 -0.63 -34.08 24.70
C ALA A 62 0.71 -33.89 25.42
N ILE A 63 1.38 -32.74 25.23
CA ILE A 63 2.59 -32.37 25.98
C ILE A 63 2.22 -31.60 27.25
N LEU A 64 1.11 -30.86 27.26
CA LEU A 64 0.62 -30.11 28.42
C LEU A 64 -0.10 -30.98 29.49
N GLY A 65 0.09 -32.30 29.46
CA GLY A 65 -0.38 -33.23 30.50
C GLY A 65 -1.77 -33.87 30.28
N LEU A 66 -2.39 -33.74 29.10
CA LEU A 66 -3.74 -34.32 28.84
C LEU A 66 -3.76 -35.84 28.97
N ARG A 67 -2.71 -36.54 28.53
CA ARG A 67 -2.67 -38.01 28.50
C ARG A 67 -2.62 -38.59 29.91
N GLU A 68 -1.83 -37.93 30.77
CA GLU A 68 -1.62 -38.27 32.16
C GLU A 68 -2.87 -37.98 32.99
N ASP A 69 -3.44 -36.78 32.85
CA ASP A 69 -4.63 -36.35 33.60
C ASP A 69 -5.90 -37.15 33.25
N LEU A 70 -6.04 -37.65 32.02
CA LEU A 70 -7.18 -38.46 31.57
C LEU A 70 -6.92 -39.97 31.58
N HIS A 71 -5.73 -40.40 32.03
CA HIS A 71 -5.29 -41.79 32.07
C HIS A 71 -5.46 -42.55 30.74
N LEU A 72 -5.04 -41.91 29.63
CA LEU A 72 -5.18 -42.49 28.30
C LEU A 72 -4.21 -43.67 28.10
N VAL A 73 -4.75 -44.85 27.78
CA VAL A 73 -3.98 -46.09 27.57
C VAL A 73 -4.00 -46.58 26.13
N GLY A 74 -2.89 -47.18 25.70
CA GLY A 74 -2.75 -47.78 24.37
C GLY A 74 -3.09 -46.80 23.24
N GLN A 75 -4.07 -47.18 22.42
CA GLN A 75 -4.48 -46.44 21.22
C GLN A 75 -5.56 -45.37 21.48
N GLN A 76 -5.93 -45.12 22.74
CA GLN A 76 -6.99 -44.17 23.11
C GLN A 76 -6.70 -42.74 22.61
N PHE A 77 -5.43 -42.28 22.64
CA PHE A 77 -5.07 -40.98 22.09
C PHE A 77 -5.28 -40.91 20.56
N SER A 78 -4.92 -41.97 19.81
CA SER A 78 -5.21 -42.06 18.38
C SER A 78 -6.72 -42.02 18.12
N TRP A 79 -7.52 -42.72 18.92
CA TRP A 79 -8.99 -42.69 18.80
C TRP A 79 -9.58 -41.32 19.09
N ALA A 80 -9.03 -40.58 20.06
CA ALA A 80 -9.46 -39.20 20.33
C ALA A 80 -9.20 -38.26 19.14
N SER A 81 -8.20 -38.54 18.31
CA SER A 81 -8.01 -37.84 17.03
C SER A 81 -8.97 -38.35 15.95
N SER A 82 -9.05 -39.66 15.76
CA SER A 82 -9.86 -40.32 14.73
C SER A 82 -11.37 -40.01 14.85
N VAL A 83 -11.93 -40.01 16.06
CA VAL A 83 -13.38 -39.84 16.28
C VAL A 83 -13.92 -38.49 15.79
N PHE A 84 -13.09 -37.45 15.79
CA PHE A 84 -13.44 -36.15 15.23
C PHE A 84 -13.87 -36.27 13.76
N TYR A 85 -13.13 -37.06 12.97
CA TYR A 85 -13.45 -37.26 11.56
C TYR A 85 -14.65 -38.17 11.33
N ILE A 86 -15.04 -38.99 12.31
CA ILE A 86 -16.32 -39.72 12.30
C ILE A 86 -17.48 -38.73 12.45
N GLY A 87 -17.39 -37.82 13.42
CA GLY A 87 -18.37 -36.75 13.61
C GLY A 87 -18.50 -35.87 12.37
N TYR A 88 -17.37 -35.50 11.78
CA TYR A 88 -17.32 -34.74 10.53
C TYR A 88 -18.06 -35.47 9.40
N LEU A 89 -17.78 -36.76 9.22
CA LEU A 89 -18.37 -37.58 8.17
C LEU A 89 -19.89 -37.69 8.33
N VAL A 90 -20.37 -37.97 9.54
CA VAL A 90 -21.81 -38.07 9.85
C VAL A 90 -22.52 -36.74 9.59
N ALA A 91 -21.90 -35.63 9.93
CA ALA A 91 -22.50 -34.31 9.83
C ALA A 91 -22.43 -33.68 8.43
N SER A 92 -21.54 -34.17 7.56
CA SER A 92 -21.34 -33.66 6.20
C SER A 92 -22.63 -33.61 5.38
N TYR A 93 -23.46 -34.65 5.46
CA TYR A 93 -24.75 -34.71 4.77
C TYR A 93 -25.79 -33.70 5.32
N PRO A 94 -26.15 -33.70 6.62
CA PRO A 94 -27.12 -32.75 7.14
C PRO A 94 -26.66 -31.29 7.02
N ILE A 95 -25.36 -31.02 7.15
CA ILE A 95 -24.82 -29.66 6.97
C ILE A 95 -24.92 -29.18 5.53
N SER A 96 -24.71 -30.08 4.56
CA SER A 96 -24.87 -29.77 3.14
C SER A 96 -26.33 -29.44 2.79
N LEU A 97 -27.31 -30.10 3.42
CA LEU A 97 -28.72 -29.70 3.33
C LEU A 97 -28.96 -28.31 3.95
N GLY A 98 -28.25 -27.99 5.03
CA GLY A 98 -28.26 -26.68 5.67
C GLY A 98 -27.80 -25.55 4.74
N PHE A 99 -26.77 -25.77 3.92
CA PHE A 99 -26.29 -24.75 2.95
C PHE A 99 -27.33 -24.35 1.91
N VAL A 100 -28.27 -25.23 1.59
CA VAL A 100 -29.35 -24.95 0.64
C VAL A 100 -30.54 -24.26 1.31
N LYS A 101 -30.79 -24.55 2.59
CA LYS A 101 -31.97 -24.07 3.32
C LYS A 101 -31.75 -22.74 4.05
N PHE A 102 -30.54 -22.49 4.54
CA PHE A 102 -30.22 -21.34 5.38
C PHE A 102 -29.30 -20.33 4.68
N PRO A 103 -29.34 -19.04 5.08
CA PRO A 103 -28.37 -18.06 4.61
C PRO A 103 -26.94 -18.49 4.99
N LEU A 104 -26.08 -18.63 3.98
CA LEU A 104 -24.81 -19.35 4.12
C LEU A 104 -23.85 -18.72 5.14
N GLY A 105 -23.70 -17.39 5.14
CA GLY A 105 -22.78 -16.69 6.03
C GLY A 105 -23.20 -16.78 7.49
N LYS A 106 -24.51 -16.60 7.76
CA LYS A 106 -25.07 -16.74 9.11
C LYS A 106 -25.03 -18.18 9.61
N TYR A 107 -25.36 -19.14 8.74
CA TYR A 107 -25.34 -20.56 9.09
C TYR A 107 -23.94 -21.01 9.50
N LEU A 108 -22.90 -20.65 8.71
CA LEU A 108 -21.51 -20.93 9.05
C LEU A 108 -21.10 -20.28 10.38
N SER A 109 -21.52 -19.04 10.64
CA SER A 109 -21.20 -18.33 11.87
C SER A 109 -21.87 -18.93 13.11
N VAL A 110 -23.10 -19.46 12.99
CA VAL A 110 -23.78 -20.17 14.10
C VAL A 110 -23.08 -21.50 14.40
N LEU A 111 -22.70 -22.25 13.37
CA LEU A 111 -21.95 -23.50 13.57
C LEU A 111 -20.56 -23.23 14.19
N MET A 112 -19.90 -22.14 13.78
CA MET A 112 -18.69 -21.61 14.42
C MET A 112 -18.87 -21.35 15.91
N PHE A 113 -19.94 -20.64 16.28
CA PHE A 113 -20.24 -20.34 17.67
C PHE A 113 -20.43 -21.63 18.49
N ILE A 114 -21.22 -22.58 17.98
CA ILE A 114 -21.51 -23.84 18.67
C ILE A 114 -20.23 -24.67 18.84
N TRP A 115 -19.38 -24.76 17.81
CA TRP A 115 -18.12 -25.50 17.96
C TRP A 115 -17.18 -24.80 18.95
N GLY A 116 -17.13 -23.45 18.97
CA GLY A 116 -16.30 -22.71 19.91
C GLY A 116 -16.69 -23.02 21.36
N VAL A 117 -18.00 -23.10 21.63
CA VAL A 117 -18.54 -23.55 22.93
C VAL A 117 -18.10 -24.98 23.24
N ILE A 118 -18.21 -25.91 22.28
CA ILE A 118 -17.78 -27.30 22.47
C ILE A 118 -16.27 -27.38 22.73
N LEU A 119 -15.46 -26.56 22.06
CA LEU A 119 -14.03 -26.50 22.29
C LEU A 119 -13.72 -26.03 23.71
N THR A 120 -14.38 -24.97 24.20
CA THR A 120 -14.27 -24.52 25.59
C THR A 120 -14.64 -25.63 26.58
N LEU A 121 -15.66 -26.43 26.28
CA LEU A 121 -16.08 -27.57 27.11
C LEU A 121 -15.05 -28.71 27.16
N HIS A 122 -14.03 -28.76 26.30
CA HIS A 122 -12.93 -29.73 26.45
C HIS A 122 -12.15 -29.53 27.76
N SER A 123 -12.13 -28.32 28.32
CA SER A 123 -11.49 -28.03 29.60
C SER A 123 -12.13 -28.75 30.80
N VAL A 124 -13.41 -29.15 30.69
CA VAL A 124 -14.12 -29.89 31.74
C VAL A 124 -14.07 -31.41 31.55
N ALA A 125 -13.42 -31.90 30.49
CA ALA A 125 -13.24 -33.34 30.28
C ALA A 125 -12.39 -33.96 31.41
N ASN A 126 -12.80 -35.15 31.86
CA ASN A 126 -12.19 -35.87 32.98
C ASN A 126 -11.99 -37.38 32.72
N SER A 127 -12.37 -37.85 31.54
CA SER A 127 -12.22 -39.24 31.12
C SER A 127 -12.06 -39.37 29.60
N PHE A 128 -11.53 -40.50 29.14
CA PHE A 128 -11.50 -40.85 27.72
C PHE A 128 -12.89 -40.73 27.07
N ALA A 129 -13.96 -41.20 27.74
CA ALA A 129 -15.32 -41.12 27.21
C ALA A 129 -15.79 -39.66 26.99
N SER A 130 -15.55 -38.79 27.98
CA SER A 130 -15.90 -37.36 27.86
C SER A 130 -15.12 -36.67 26.73
N LEU A 131 -13.83 -37.00 26.57
CA LEU A 131 -13.00 -36.50 25.47
C LEU A 131 -13.54 -36.99 24.12
N MET A 132 -13.89 -38.27 24.00
CA MET A 132 -14.43 -38.84 22.75
C MET A 132 -15.74 -38.17 22.31
N VAL A 133 -16.66 -37.92 23.24
CA VAL A 133 -17.94 -37.23 22.94
C VAL A 133 -17.69 -35.81 22.47
N LEU A 134 -16.87 -35.05 23.19
CA LEU A 134 -16.57 -33.66 22.83
C LEU A 134 -15.84 -33.57 21.49
N ARG A 135 -14.91 -34.49 21.20
CA ARG A 135 -14.20 -34.55 19.91
C ARG A 135 -15.13 -34.94 18.76
N PHE A 136 -16.07 -35.87 18.99
CA PHE A 136 -17.10 -36.21 18.01
C PHE A 136 -17.98 -35.01 17.68
N LEU A 137 -18.52 -34.33 18.71
CA LEU A 137 -19.37 -33.15 18.54
C LEU A 137 -18.62 -32.01 17.88
N LEU A 138 -17.36 -31.77 18.25
CA LEU A 138 -16.52 -30.78 17.59
C LEU A 138 -16.41 -31.08 16.08
N GLY A 139 -16.18 -32.35 15.72
CA GLY A 139 -16.18 -32.80 14.33
C GLY A 139 -17.49 -32.55 13.59
N VAL A 140 -18.64 -32.75 14.26
CA VAL A 140 -19.96 -32.48 13.69
C VAL A 140 -20.07 -31.03 13.24
N PHE A 141 -19.79 -30.07 14.12
CA PHE A 141 -20.00 -28.65 13.85
C PHE A 141 -18.90 -28.02 12.98
N GLU A 142 -17.65 -28.50 13.08
CA GLU A 142 -16.56 -28.03 12.22
C GLU A 142 -16.71 -28.47 10.75
N SER A 143 -17.53 -29.50 10.46
CA SER A 143 -17.63 -30.05 9.11
C SER A 143 -18.15 -29.10 8.03
N ALA A 144 -18.74 -27.97 8.44
CA ALA A 144 -19.31 -27.00 7.51
C ALA A 144 -18.29 -26.06 6.87
N ILE A 145 -17.13 -25.82 7.48
CA ILE A 145 -16.29 -24.69 7.08
C ILE A 145 -15.63 -24.88 5.74
N SER A 146 -14.90 -25.98 5.56
CA SER A 146 -14.20 -26.26 4.30
C SER A 146 -15.17 -26.27 3.10
N PRO A 147 -16.29 -27.03 3.10
CA PRO A 147 -17.23 -26.99 1.99
C PRO A 147 -17.97 -25.64 1.88
N GLY A 148 -18.31 -25.00 3.00
CA GLY A 148 -18.96 -23.68 3.01
C GLY A 148 -18.09 -22.58 2.41
N PHE A 149 -16.78 -22.58 2.69
CA PHE A 149 -15.83 -21.61 2.15
C PHE A 149 -15.55 -21.87 0.67
N SER A 150 -15.52 -23.14 0.24
CA SER A 150 -15.48 -23.48 -1.18
C SER A 150 -16.75 -23.01 -1.91
N LEU A 151 -17.94 -23.12 -1.30
CA LEU A 151 -19.18 -22.57 -1.86
C LEU A 151 -19.13 -21.04 -1.96
N ILE A 152 -18.70 -20.34 -0.89
CA ILE A 152 -18.48 -18.88 -0.92
C ILE A 152 -17.50 -18.51 -2.04
N THR A 153 -16.37 -19.21 -2.14
CA THR A 153 -15.39 -18.94 -3.20
C THR A 153 -16.01 -19.12 -4.59
N GLY A 154 -16.82 -20.17 -4.78
CA GLY A 154 -17.54 -20.41 -6.04
C GLY A 154 -18.62 -19.38 -6.36
N MET A 155 -19.24 -18.75 -5.35
CA MET A 155 -20.27 -17.72 -5.55
C MET A 155 -19.70 -16.34 -5.89
N TRP A 156 -18.47 -16.04 -5.47
CA TRP A 156 -17.89 -14.70 -5.54
C TRP A 156 -16.78 -14.54 -6.59
N TYR A 157 -16.15 -15.65 -7.02
CA TYR A 157 -14.95 -15.62 -7.86
C TYR A 157 -15.08 -16.49 -9.12
N THR A 158 -14.31 -16.15 -10.16
CA THR A 158 -14.26 -16.93 -11.41
C THR A 158 -13.34 -18.15 -11.28
N PRO A 159 -13.47 -19.18 -12.15
CA PRO A 159 -12.65 -20.39 -12.06
C PRO A 159 -11.13 -20.16 -12.08
N HIS A 160 -10.66 -19.14 -12.81
CA HIS A 160 -9.23 -18.78 -12.84
C HIS A 160 -8.73 -18.20 -11.50
N GLU A 161 -9.63 -17.60 -10.72
CA GLU A 161 -9.32 -16.99 -9.42
C GLU A 161 -9.42 -17.98 -8.26
N HIS A 162 -10.15 -19.09 -8.43
CA HIS A 162 -10.36 -20.06 -7.36
C HIS A 162 -9.04 -20.56 -6.78
N VAL A 163 -8.00 -20.76 -7.60
CA VAL A 163 -6.70 -21.30 -7.16
C VAL A 163 -6.04 -20.41 -6.12
N SER A 164 -5.91 -19.13 -6.44
CA SER A 164 -5.28 -18.17 -5.52
C SER A 164 -6.11 -18.03 -4.24
N ARG A 165 -7.45 -17.93 -4.34
CA ARG A 165 -8.30 -17.70 -3.17
C ARG A 165 -8.36 -18.92 -2.24
N HIS A 166 -8.45 -20.13 -2.79
CA HIS A 166 -8.34 -21.37 -2.00
C HIS A 166 -7.00 -21.45 -1.28
N SER A 167 -5.89 -21.14 -1.97
CA SER A 167 -4.57 -21.12 -1.34
C SER A 167 -4.44 -20.03 -0.27
N PHE A 168 -5.02 -18.84 -0.48
CA PHE A 168 -4.96 -17.74 0.49
C PHE A 168 -5.69 -18.06 1.79
N TRP A 169 -6.96 -18.48 1.76
CA TRP A 169 -7.63 -18.83 3.02
C TRP A 169 -7.06 -20.09 3.66
N PHE A 170 -6.53 -21.03 2.86
CA PHE A 170 -5.82 -22.20 3.39
C PHE A 170 -4.51 -21.85 4.09
N ALA A 171 -3.83 -20.76 3.70
CA ALA A 171 -2.64 -20.26 4.37
C ALA A 171 -2.88 -19.91 5.85
N GLY A 172 -4.15 -19.66 6.23
CA GLY A 172 -4.57 -19.52 7.62
C GLY A 172 -4.13 -20.68 8.52
N ASN A 173 -4.02 -21.91 8.00
CA ASN A 173 -3.54 -23.07 8.76
C ASN A 173 -2.15 -22.85 9.34
N ALA A 174 -1.21 -22.41 8.50
CA ALA A 174 0.19 -22.26 8.89
C ALA A 174 0.35 -21.05 9.82
N SER A 175 -0.31 -19.92 9.51
CA SER A 175 -0.29 -18.72 10.34
C SER A 175 -0.89 -18.97 11.73
N ALA A 176 -2.04 -19.65 11.80
CA ALA A 176 -2.67 -19.98 13.07
C ALA A 176 -1.86 -21.00 13.88
N SER A 177 -1.16 -21.94 13.24
CA SER A 177 -0.27 -22.88 13.94
C SER A 177 0.92 -22.18 14.60
N MET A 178 1.48 -21.14 13.95
CA MET A 178 2.51 -20.32 14.57
C MET A 178 1.99 -19.61 15.82
N VAL A 179 0.84 -18.96 15.70
CA VAL A 179 0.18 -18.29 16.84
C VAL A 179 -0.17 -19.28 17.95
N GLY A 180 -0.68 -20.46 17.57
CA GLY A 180 -1.01 -21.55 18.49
C GLY A 180 0.18 -22.06 19.28
N ALA A 181 1.31 -22.28 18.62
CA ALA A 181 2.55 -22.67 19.28
C ALA A 181 3.06 -21.58 20.23
N MET A 182 2.97 -20.30 19.87
CA MET A 182 3.33 -19.19 20.77
C MET A 182 2.45 -19.13 22.02
N ILE A 183 1.12 -19.29 21.85
CA ILE A 183 0.20 -19.34 22.99
C ILE A 183 0.48 -20.56 23.86
N ALA A 184 0.65 -21.75 23.26
CA ALA A 184 0.97 -22.96 23.99
C ALA A 184 2.31 -22.87 24.76
N TYR A 185 3.31 -22.19 24.19
CA TYR A 185 4.58 -21.91 24.85
C TYR A 185 4.38 -20.99 26.08
N GLY A 186 3.57 -19.93 25.96
CA GLY A 186 3.24 -19.07 27.10
C GLY A 186 2.50 -19.82 28.22
N ILE A 187 1.63 -20.76 27.85
CA ILE A 187 0.88 -21.61 28.80
C ILE A 187 1.79 -22.53 29.62
N LEU A 188 2.92 -22.99 29.06
CA LEU A 188 3.88 -23.81 29.81
C LEU A 188 4.45 -23.08 31.04
N GLY A 189 4.55 -21.75 31.00
CA GLY A 189 5.00 -20.93 32.13
C GLY A 189 3.96 -20.73 33.23
N TYR A 190 2.71 -21.15 33.01
CA TYR A 190 1.63 -20.97 33.99
C TYR A 190 1.67 -22.04 35.09
N THR A 191 1.71 -21.58 36.34
CA THR A 191 1.75 -22.40 37.57
C THR A 191 0.50 -22.26 38.45
N GLY A 192 -0.59 -21.73 37.90
CA GLY A 192 -1.83 -21.54 38.66
C GLY A 192 -2.70 -22.80 38.80
N PRO A 193 -3.92 -22.67 39.38
CA PRO A 193 -4.75 -23.82 39.77
C PRO A 193 -5.38 -24.60 38.60
N ILE A 194 -5.41 -24.02 37.39
CA ILE A 194 -5.99 -24.65 36.20
C ILE A 194 -4.90 -25.45 35.48
N LYS A 195 -5.17 -26.70 35.12
CA LYS A 195 -4.22 -27.52 34.35
C LYS A 195 -3.91 -26.87 33.00
N GLN A 196 -2.66 -26.90 32.57
CA GLN A 196 -2.17 -26.20 31.38
C GLN A 196 -2.94 -26.59 30.10
N TRP A 197 -3.20 -27.88 29.88
CA TRP A 197 -3.98 -28.34 28.73
C TRP A 197 -5.44 -27.85 28.74
N LYS A 198 -6.05 -27.68 29.93
CA LYS A 198 -7.43 -27.15 30.07
C LYS A 198 -7.47 -25.67 29.70
N MET A 199 -6.44 -24.93 30.07
CA MET A 199 -6.30 -23.50 29.75
C MET A 199 -6.16 -23.28 28.24
N LEU A 200 -5.45 -24.17 27.53
CA LEU A 200 -5.34 -24.13 26.07
C LEU A 200 -6.72 -24.18 25.39
N PHE A 201 -7.56 -25.15 25.74
CA PHE A 201 -8.91 -25.29 25.18
C PHE A 201 -9.84 -24.13 25.58
N LEU A 202 -9.70 -23.59 26.79
CA LEU A 202 -10.43 -22.39 27.22
C LEU A 202 -10.10 -21.18 26.34
N ILE A 203 -8.81 -20.88 26.16
CA ILE A 203 -8.35 -19.71 25.41
C ILE A 203 -8.80 -19.82 23.95
N PHE A 204 -8.52 -20.94 23.29
CA PHE A 204 -8.88 -21.09 21.88
C PHE A 204 -10.39 -21.09 21.67
N GLY A 205 -11.15 -21.77 22.53
CA GLY A 205 -12.61 -21.78 22.43
C GLY A 205 -13.23 -20.38 22.60
N LEU A 206 -12.73 -19.58 23.55
CA LEU A 206 -13.22 -18.21 23.76
C LEU A 206 -12.87 -17.27 22.60
N ILE A 207 -11.66 -17.40 22.02
CA ILE A 207 -11.28 -16.65 20.81
C ILE A 207 -12.22 -17.01 19.66
N THR A 208 -12.51 -18.29 19.47
CA THR A 208 -13.40 -18.74 18.40
C THR A 208 -14.85 -18.28 18.62
N ILE A 209 -15.34 -18.27 19.86
CA ILE A 209 -16.65 -17.70 20.21
C ILE A 209 -16.69 -16.20 19.84
N ALA A 210 -15.72 -15.41 20.28
CA ALA A 210 -15.66 -13.98 19.98
C ALA A 210 -15.61 -13.73 18.46
N TRP A 211 -14.80 -14.51 17.75
CA TRP A 211 -14.68 -14.41 16.30
C TRP A 211 -15.98 -14.78 15.58
N SER A 212 -16.70 -15.81 16.04
CA SER A 212 -17.97 -16.22 15.44
C SER A 212 -19.07 -15.17 15.51
N VAL A 213 -19.09 -14.38 16.59
CA VAL A 213 -20.01 -13.23 16.72
C VAL A 213 -19.67 -12.17 15.69
N LEU A 214 -18.38 -11.90 15.46
CA LEU A 214 -17.93 -10.95 14.46
C LEU A 214 -18.24 -11.43 13.03
N THR A 215 -18.00 -12.72 12.71
CA THR A 215 -18.36 -13.25 11.39
C THR A 215 -19.87 -13.26 11.15
N PHE A 216 -20.69 -13.45 12.20
CA PHE A 216 -22.14 -13.41 12.07
C PHE A 216 -22.66 -12.07 11.51
N PHE A 217 -22.00 -10.96 11.85
CA PHE A 217 -22.37 -9.63 11.35
C PHE A 217 -21.63 -9.23 10.05
N LEU A 218 -20.40 -9.72 9.84
CA LEU A 218 -19.54 -9.26 8.75
C LEU A 218 -19.52 -10.19 7.52
N LEU A 219 -19.77 -11.49 7.68
CA LEU A 219 -19.72 -12.46 6.58
C LEU A 219 -21.02 -12.38 5.75
N PRO A 220 -20.97 -11.96 4.47
CA PRO A 220 -22.17 -11.82 3.64
C PRO A 220 -22.70 -13.19 3.19
N ASP A 221 -24.03 -13.31 3.05
CA ASP A 221 -24.69 -14.54 2.62
C ASP A 221 -24.56 -14.80 1.11
N SER A 222 -24.54 -13.74 0.29
CA SER A 222 -24.40 -13.81 -1.17
C SER A 222 -23.86 -12.48 -1.76
N PRO A 223 -23.34 -12.46 -3.00
CA PRO A 223 -22.99 -11.21 -3.68
C PRO A 223 -24.17 -10.23 -3.78
N SER A 224 -25.40 -10.73 -3.94
CA SER A 224 -26.62 -9.92 -4.04
C SER A 224 -27.05 -9.27 -2.73
N THR A 225 -26.68 -9.84 -1.58
CA THR A 225 -27.03 -9.33 -0.24
C THR A 225 -25.89 -8.55 0.41
N ALA A 226 -24.77 -8.41 -0.31
CA ALA A 226 -23.53 -7.82 0.18
C ALA A 226 -23.64 -6.30 0.43
N LYS A 227 -23.82 -5.91 1.69
CA LYS A 227 -23.99 -4.50 2.09
C LYS A 227 -22.81 -3.58 1.70
N PHE A 228 -21.60 -4.12 1.54
CA PHE A 228 -20.40 -3.36 1.19
C PHE A 228 -20.23 -3.08 -0.31
N LEU A 229 -21.05 -3.71 -1.16
CA LEU A 229 -21.10 -3.46 -2.61
C LEU A 229 -22.27 -2.51 -2.96
N SER A 230 -22.09 -1.65 -3.96
CA SER A 230 -23.16 -0.84 -4.56
C SER A 230 -24.12 -1.72 -5.37
N THR A 231 -25.29 -1.20 -5.76
CA THR A 231 -26.29 -1.96 -6.54
C THR A 231 -25.71 -2.49 -7.86
N SER A 232 -24.98 -1.66 -8.60
CA SER A 232 -24.31 -2.06 -9.85
C SER A 232 -23.16 -3.06 -9.62
N GLU A 233 -22.37 -2.88 -8.56
CA GLU A 233 -21.30 -3.82 -8.19
C GLU A 233 -21.87 -5.18 -7.76
N ARG A 234 -23.02 -5.22 -7.06
CA ARG A 234 -23.69 -6.47 -6.65
C ARG A 234 -24.19 -7.24 -7.85
N GLU A 235 -24.81 -6.56 -8.79
CA GLU A 235 -25.30 -7.17 -10.03
C GLU A 235 -24.14 -7.76 -10.82
N PHE A 236 -23.08 -6.98 -11.06
CA PHE A 236 -21.90 -7.47 -11.76
C PHE A 236 -21.17 -8.59 -10.99
N ALA A 237 -20.98 -8.48 -9.68
CA ALA A 237 -20.37 -9.54 -8.84
C ALA A 237 -21.20 -10.83 -8.84
N SER A 238 -22.53 -10.73 -8.99
CA SER A 238 -23.41 -11.91 -9.07
C SER A 238 -23.43 -12.56 -10.46
N LEU A 239 -23.22 -11.77 -11.52
CA LEU A 239 -23.21 -12.23 -12.90
C LEU A 239 -21.84 -12.75 -13.33
N ARG A 240 -20.76 -12.17 -12.83
CA ARG A 240 -19.39 -12.48 -13.26
C ARG A 240 -19.00 -13.95 -13.07
N PRO A 241 -19.14 -14.58 -11.89
CA PRO A 241 -18.87 -16.01 -11.76
C PRO A 241 -19.74 -16.86 -12.69
N LYS A 242 -21.00 -16.45 -12.95
CA LYS A 242 -21.92 -17.13 -13.87
C LYS A 242 -21.45 -17.04 -15.33
N LYS A 243 -20.84 -15.92 -15.76
CA LYS A 243 -20.29 -15.73 -17.12
C LYS A 243 -19.17 -16.71 -17.47
N PHE A 244 -18.43 -17.21 -16.48
CA PHE A 244 -17.32 -18.15 -16.67
C PHE A 244 -17.64 -19.57 -16.17
N GLN A 245 -18.76 -19.76 -15.49
CA GLN A 245 -19.23 -21.08 -15.08
C GLN A 245 -19.94 -21.75 -16.24
N ARG A 246 -19.41 -22.89 -16.71
CA ARG A 246 -20.02 -23.75 -17.74
C ARG A 246 -21.24 -24.53 -17.22
N THR A 247 -21.84 -24.08 -16.12
CA THR A 247 -22.78 -24.85 -15.29
C THR A 247 -23.69 -23.87 -14.56
N THR A 248 -24.98 -23.87 -14.91
CA THR A 248 -25.98 -23.00 -14.27
C THR A 248 -26.39 -23.60 -12.93
N GLN A 249 -26.36 -22.81 -11.84
CA GLN A 249 -26.84 -23.29 -10.54
C GLN A 249 -28.32 -23.70 -10.63
N THR A 250 -28.62 -24.98 -10.43
CA THR A 250 -29.97 -25.52 -10.43
C THR A 250 -30.35 -26.06 -9.04
N LYS A 251 -31.62 -25.93 -8.67
CA LYS A 251 -32.17 -26.58 -7.46
C LYS A 251 -32.64 -28.02 -7.73
N LYS A 252 -32.61 -28.46 -9.00
CA LYS A 252 -33.05 -29.81 -9.41
C LYS A 252 -31.84 -30.74 -9.47
N TRP A 253 -31.92 -31.86 -8.77
CA TRP A 253 -30.92 -32.92 -8.81
C TRP A 253 -31.07 -33.76 -10.08
N ASP A 254 -29.98 -33.99 -10.80
CA ASP A 254 -29.95 -34.75 -12.05
C ASP A 254 -29.37 -36.16 -11.82
N ARG A 255 -30.20 -37.18 -12.04
CA ARG A 255 -29.83 -38.59 -11.84
C ARG A 255 -28.77 -39.06 -12.84
N ASP A 256 -28.81 -38.57 -14.07
CA ASP A 256 -27.92 -39.01 -15.14
C ASP A 256 -26.52 -38.46 -14.91
N GLN A 257 -26.40 -37.20 -14.48
CA GLN A 257 -25.12 -36.63 -14.04
C GLN A 257 -24.53 -37.38 -12.85
N PHE A 258 -25.35 -37.81 -11.88
CA PHE A 258 -24.87 -38.62 -10.75
C PHE A 258 -24.33 -39.97 -11.21
N ILE A 259 -25.07 -40.68 -12.08
CA ILE A 259 -24.62 -41.97 -12.63
C ILE A 259 -23.36 -41.80 -13.47
N GLU A 260 -23.26 -40.74 -14.26
CA GLU A 260 -22.05 -40.38 -15.02
C GLU A 260 -20.86 -40.20 -14.06
N THR A 261 -21.05 -39.47 -12.96
CA THR A 261 -20.00 -39.23 -11.96
C THR A 261 -19.49 -40.53 -11.35
N MET A 262 -20.39 -41.45 -11.00
CA MET A 262 -20.00 -42.74 -10.40
C MET A 262 -19.22 -43.64 -11.35
N LYS A 263 -19.35 -43.41 -12.66
CA LYS A 263 -18.59 -44.10 -13.72
C LYS A 263 -17.33 -43.34 -14.15
N ASP A 264 -17.17 -42.08 -13.74
CA ASP A 264 -16.04 -41.24 -14.13
C ASP A 264 -14.78 -41.59 -13.34
N VAL A 265 -13.73 -41.99 -14.07
CA VAL A 265 -12.42 -42.33 -13.50
C VAL A 265 -11.83 -41.14 -12.73
N LYS A 266 -12.10 -39.91 -13.16
CA LYS A 266 -11.59 -38.69 -12.51
C LYS A 266 -12.18 -38.52 -11.11
N ALA A 267 -13.46 -38.85 -10.92
CA ALA A 267 -14.14 -38.73 -9.63
C ALA A 267 -13.53 -39.68 -8.59
N TRP A 268 -13.27 -40.94 -8.99
CA TRP A 268 -12.59 -41.91 -8.14
C TRP A 268 -11.13 -41.56 -7.89
N TRP A 269 -10.44 -40.98 -8.87
CA TRP A 269 -9.10 -40.46 -8.67
C TRP A 269 -9.07 -39.39 -7.58
N PHE A 270 -9.98 -38.42 -7.60
CA PHE A 270 -10.09 -37.39 -6.55
C PHE A 270 -10.36 -37.98 -5.16
N PHE A 271 -11.22 -39.01 -5.08
CA PHE A 271 -11.45 -39.73 -3.83
C PHE A 271 -10.17 -40.40 -3.30
N ILE A 272 -9.50 -41.20 -4.15
CA ILE A 272 -8.28 -41.95 -3.76
C ILE A 272 -7.15 -40.97 -3.42
N PHE A 273 -6.95 -39.94 -4.24
CA PHE A 273 -5.94 -38.92 -4.00
C PHE A 273 -6.20 -38.22 -2.66
N SER A 274 -7.43 -37.77 -2.39
CA SER A 274 -7.77 -37.14 -1.11
C SER A 274 -7.56 -38.08 0.07
N PHE A 275 -7.89 -39.36 -0.06
CA PHE A 275 -7.62 -40.37 0.97
C PHE A 275 -6.12 -40.50 1.26
N VAL A 276 -5.31 -40.75 0.23
CA VAL A 276 -3.88 -41.02 0.37
C VAL A 276 -3.11 -39.82 0.96
N ILE A 277 -3.41 -38.59 0.54
CA ILE A 277 -2.74 -37.40 1.09
C ILE A 277 -3.16 -37.10 2.54
N CYS A 278 -4.37 -37.51 2.92
CA CYS A 278 -4.91 -37.24 4.25
C CYS A 278 -4.49 -38.27 5.31
N VAL A 279 -4.04 -39.46 4.91
CA VAL A 279 -3.49 -40.46 5.84
C VAL A 279 -2.25 -39.90 6.57
N PRO A 280 -1.20 -39.40 5.89
CA PRO A 280 -0.10 -38.71 6.56
C PRO A 280 -0.57 -37.51 7.37
N ASN A 281 -1.43 -36.67 6.79
CA ASN A 281 -1.91 -35.44 7.43
C ASN A 281 -2.56 -35.69 8.80
N GLY A 282 -3.47 -36.65 8.90
CA GLY A 282 -4.17 -36.94 10.16
C GLY A 282 -3.20 -37.40 11.26
N GLY A 283 -2.23 -38.23 10.88
CA GLY A 283 -1.18 -38.72 11.77
C GLY A 283 -0.22 -37.62 12.22
N THR A 284 0.41 -36.90 11.27
CA THR A 284 1.40 -35.86 11.56
C THR A 284 0.79 -34.69 12.33
N THR A 285 -0.45 -34.28 12.03
CA THR A 285 -1.12 -33.20 12.76
C THR A 285 -1.29 -33.54 14.24
N SER A 286 -1.77 -34.74 14.54
CA SER A 286 -2.13 -35.16 15.91
C SER A 286 -0.93 -35.56 16.77
N PHE A 287 0.11 -36.11 16.14
CA PHE A 287 1.32 -36.60 16.79
C PHE A 287 2.53 -35.67 16.62
N SER A 288 2.38 -34.52 15.97
CA SER A 288 3.47 -33.57 15.67
C SER A 288 4.38 -33.29 16.87
N THR A 289 3.79 -32.85 17.97
CA THR A 289 4.48 -32.55 19.22
C THR A 289 5.09 -33.80 19.86
N ILE A 290 4.40 -34.93 19.85
CA ILE A 290 4.89 -36.22 20.37
C ILE A 290 6.12 -36.70 19.59
N VAL A 291 6.13 -36.53 18.26
CA VAL A 291 7.25 -36.88 17.37
C VAL A 291 8.44 -35.94 17.60
N ILE A 292 8.22 -34.63 17.77
CA ILE A 292 9.32 -33.72 18.07
C ILE A 292 9.90 -34.03 19.47
N LYS A 293 9.05 -34.29 20.48
CA LYS A 293 9.49 -34.68 21.84
C LYS A 293 10.31 -35.97 21.80
N SER A 294 9.97 -36.93 20.92
CA SER A 294 10.72 -38.20 20.82
C SER A 294 12.14 -38.04 20.29
N PHE A 295 12.49 -36.92 19.67
CA PHE A 295 13.88 -36.62 19.31
C PHE A 295 14.74 -36.25 20.53
N GLY A 296 14.15 -36.12 21.72
CA GLY A 296 14.84 -35.85 22.97
C GLY A 296 14.99 -34.36 23.27
N TYR A 297 14.00 -33.57 22.87
CA TYR A 297 13.78 -32.19 23.30
C TYR A 297 12.87 -32.16 24.54
N ASP A 298 13.06 -31.19 25.43
CA ASP A 298 12.14 -30.96 26.54
C ASP A 298 10.79 -30.36 26.05
N GLU A 299 9.86 -30.11 26.98
CA GLU A 299 8.50 -29.65 26.65
C GLU A 299 8.49 -28.23 26.07
N HIS A 300 9.32 -27.33 26.60
CA HIS A 300 9.47 -25.96 26.10
C HIS A 300 10.11 -25.94 24.72
N GLN A 301 11.21 -26.69 24.56
CA GLN A 301 11.90 -26.84 23.30
C GLN A 301 10.98 -27.46 22.24
N THR A 302 10.20 -28.48 22.59
CA THR A 302 9.32 -29.16 21.64
C THR A 302 8.28 -28.23 21.02
N ILE A 303 7.62 -27.40 21.82
CA ILE A 303 6.65 -26.42 21.31
C ILE A 303 7.35 -25.36 20.46
N LEU A 304 8.51 -24.87 20.90
CA LEU A 304 9.29 -23.85 20.18
C LEU A 304 9.77 -24.36 18.81
N MET A 305 10.24 -25.62 18.74
CA MET A 305 10.69 -26.27 17.50
C MET A 305 9.55 -26.55 16.50
N GLY A 306 8.29 -26.39 16.93
CA GLY A 306 7.12 -26.39 16.06
C GLY A 306 6.92 -25.08 15.28
N LEU A 307 7.49 -23.96 15.72
CA LEU A 307 7.38 -22.67 15.02
C LEU A 307 8.06 -22.68 13.65
N PRO A 308 9.32 -23.15 13.50
CA PRO A 308 9.94 -23.24 12.18
C PRO A 308 9.21 -24.19 11.24
N ALA A 309 8.60 -25.27 11.77
CA ALA A 309 7.78 -26.19 10.97
C ALA A 309 6.59 -25.46 10.33
N SER A 310 5.92 -24.62 11.13
CA SER A 310 4.76 -23.83 10.68
C SER A 310 5.18 -22.69 9.74
N ALA A 311 6.33 -22.04 9.98
CA ALA A 311 6.88 -21.04 9.07
C ALA A 311 7.28 -21.65 7.71
N PHE A 312 7.90 -22.83 7.72
CA PHE A 312 8.26 -23.56 6.50
C PHE A 312 7.03 -24.00 5.70
N GLN A 313 5.97 -24.43 6.41
CA GLN A 313 4.67 -24.71 5.81
C GLN A 313 4.10 -23.47 5.11
N LEU A 314 4.10 -22.30 5.78
CA LEU A 314 3.58 -21.04 5.23
C LEU A 314 4.35 -20.61 3.98
N THR A 315 5.68 -20.60 4.07
CA THR A 315 6.58 -20.23 2.96
C THR A 315 6.34 -21.14 1.76
N THR A 316 6.24 -22.45 1.97
CA THR A 316 6.01 -23.41 0.88
C THR A 316 4.63 -23.21 0.22
N VAL A 317 3.57 -22.93 1.00
CA VAL A 317 2.24 -22.61 0.46
C VAL A 317 2.26 -21.34 -0.39
N ILE A 318 2.92 -20.28 0.07
CA ILE A 318 3.02 -19.01 -0.67
C ILE A 318 3.85 -19.19 -1.94
N LEU A 319 5.03 -19.81 -1.85
CA LEU A 319 5.90 -20.04 -3.02
C LEU A 319 5.22 -20.88 -4.08
N VAL A 320 4.53 -21.96 -3.70
CA VAL A 320 3.79 -22.79 -4.65
C VAL A 320 2.60 -22.02 -5.24
N ALA A 321 1.89 -21.20 -4.45
CA ALA A 321 0.80 -20.37 -4.97
C ALA A 321 1.29 -19.33 -5.98
N VAL A 322 2.41 -18.65 -5.70
CA VAL A 322 3.07 -17.70 -6.61
C VAL A 322 3.54 -18.43 -7.88
N PHE A 323 4.31 -19.50 -7.73
CA PHE A 323 4.84 -20.29 -8.85
C PHE A 323 3.72 -20.79 -9.78
N THR A 324 2.63 -21.32 -9.21
CA THR A 324 1.49 -21.82 -9.98
C THR A 324 0.59 -20.74 -10.59
N THR A 325 0.76 -19.48 -10.18
CA THR A 325 0.06 -18.33 -10.74
C THR A 325 0.82 -17.74 -11.94
N TYR A 326 2.15 -17.64 -11.84
CA TYR A 326 2.99 -17.04 -12.90
C TYR A 326 3.40 -18.05 -13.98
N VAL A 327 3.62 -19.31 -13.60
CA VAL A 327 4.07 -20.34 -14.53
C VAL A 327 2.89 -21.19 -14.99
N ARG A 328 2.53 -21.07 -16.28
CA ARG A 328 1.46 -21.85 -16.91
C ARG A 328 1.77 -23.35 -16.85
N LYS A 329 0.74 -24.20 -16.72
CA LYS A 329 0.84 -25.68 -16.73
C LYS A 329 1.76 -26.29 -15.66
N SER A 330 2.03 -25.59 -14.56
CA SER A 330 3.06 -25.94 -13.54
C SER A 330 2.55 -26.71 -12.31
N ARG A 331 1.24 -26.86 -12.12
CA ARG A 331 0.65 -27.32 -10.83
C ARG A 331 1.05 -28.73 -10.37
N HIS A 332 1.30 -29.67 -11.29
CA HIS A 332 1.68 -31.06 -10.97
C HIS A 332 3.19 -31.18 -10.75
N ILE A 333 4.00 -30.35 -11.44
CA ILE A 333 5.43 -30.23 -11.14
C ILE A 333 5.58 -29.74 -9.70
N ALA A 334 4.85 -28.69 -9.32
CA ALA A 334 4.86 -28.20 -7.96
C ALA A 334 4.47 -29.28 -6.94
N LEU A 335 3.42 -30.07 -7.21
CA LEU A 335 3.05 -31.23 -6.39
C LEU A 335 4.19 -32.26 -6.29
N VAL A 336 4.73 -32.72 -7.41
CA VAL A 336 5.81 -33.72 -7.42
C VAL A 336 7.03 -33.22 -6.65
N LEU A 337 7.46 -31.97 -6.85
CA LEU A 337 8.60 -31.38 -6.14
C LEU A 337 8.36 -31.31 -4.63
N THR A 338 7.17 -30.88 -4.18
CA THR A 338 6.84 -30.85 -2.74
C THR A 338 6.82 -32.24 -2.11
N TYR A 339 6.34 -33.26 -2.82
CA TYR A 339 6.35 -34.64 -2.31
C TYR A 339 7.74 -35.29 -2.36
N ILE A 340 8.60 -34.95 -3.32
CA ILE A 340 10.01 -35.37 -3.32
C ILE A 340 10.73 -34.81 -2.09
N MET A 341 10.51 -33.53 -1.78
CA MET A 341 11.05 -32.88 -0.59
C MET A 341 10.56 -33.55 0.71
N ALA A 342 9.27 -33.89 0.78
CA ALA A 342 8.70 -34.59 1.92
C ALA A 342 9.18 -36.05 2.06
N ILE A 343 9.47 -36.73 0.95
CA ILE A 343 10.12 -38.06 0.94
C ILE A 343 11.52 -37.97 1.56
N ALA A 344 12.31 -36.96 1.16
CA ALA A 344 13.61 -36.71 1.79
C ALA A 344 13.44 -36.49 3.30
N GLY A 345 12.45 -35.68 3.70
CA GLY A 345 12.16 -35.41 5.11
C GLY A 345 11.82 -36.65 5.95
N ILE A 346 10.91 -37.51 5.47
CA ILE A 346 10.55 -38.73 6.21
C ILE A 346 11.68 -39.77 6.23
N LEU A 347 12.51 -39.83 5.18
CA LEU A 347 13.70 -40.68 5.17
C LEU A 347 14.73 -40.22 6.20
N MET A 348 14.92 -38.90 6.38
CA MET A 348 15.78 -38.35 7.44
C MET A 348 15.30 -38.76 8.83
N ILE A 349 14.00 -38.67 9.12
CA ILE A 349 13.44 -39.07 10.42
C ILE A 349 13.62 -40.58 10.68
N LYS A 350 13.41 -41.40 9.64
CA LYS A 350 13.38 -42.86 9.74
C LYS A 350 14.77 -43.51 9.75
N LEU A 351 15.74 -42.97 9.01
CA LEU A 351 17.04 -43.61 8.78
C LEU A 351 18.19 -43.01 9.59
N LEU A 352 18.09 -41.76 10.05
CA LEU A 352 19.18 -41.13 10.79
C LEU A 352 19.29 -41.64 12.23
N PRO A 353 20.51 -41.74 12.80
CA PRO A 353 20.71 -42.13 14.19
C PRO A 353 20.02 -41.19 15.18
N ASN A 354 19.64 -41.71 16.36
CA ASN A 354 19.03 -40.91 17.44
C ASN A 354 19.92 -39.77 17.96
N ALA A 355 21.23 -39.83 17.74
CA ALA A 355 22.17 -38.76 18.09
C ALA A 355 21.97 -37.48 17.25
N GLU A 356 21.51 -37.61 16.01
CA GLU A 356 21.38 -36.51 15.05
C GLU A 356 20.04 -35.78 15.18
N LYS A 357 19.76 -35.22 16.37
CA LYS A 357 18.47 -34.61 16.72
C LYS A 357 18.04 -33.50 15.75
N LEU A 358 18.98 -32.63 15.36
CA LEU A 358 18.73 -31.49 14.47
C LEU A 358 18.37 -31.94 13.04
N ALA A 359 19.08 -32.94 12.51
CA ALA A 359 18.80 -33.44 11.16
C ALA A 359 17.44 -34.14 11.09
N ARG A 360 17.04 -34.87 12.14
CA ARG A 360 15.69 -35.46 12.24
C ARG A 360 14.60 -34.38 12.36
N LEU A 361 14.88 -33.30 13.09
CA LEU A 361 13.98 -32.14 13.17
C LEU A 361 13.84 -31.43 11.82
N ALA A 362 14.94 -31.20 11.10
CA ALA A 362 14.89 -30.67 9.73
C ALA A 362 14.08 -31.58 8.80
N GLY A 363 14.21 -32.90 8.95
CA GLY A 363 13.37 -33.88 8.26
C GLY A 363 11.87 -33.68 8.52
N PHE A 364 11.49 -33.37 9.76
CA PHE A 364 10.10 -33.05 10.12
C PHE A 364 9.60 -31.76 9.46
N TRP A 365 10.44 -30.72 9.37
CA TRP A 365 10.08 -29.49 8.66
C TRP A 365 9.86 -29.74 7.17
N LEU A 366 10.71 -30.54 6.51
CA LEU A 366 10.56 -30.91 5.10
C LEU A 366 9.27 -31.67 4.82
N ILE A 367 8.76 -32.48 5.77
CA ILE A 367 7.45 -33.13 5.64
C ILE A 367 6.32 -32.09 5.53
N MET A 368 6.43 -30.94 6.20
CA MET A 368 5.40 -29.89 6.14
C MET A 368 5.28 -29.23 4.76
N ALA A 369 6.24 -29.48 3.83
CA ALA A 369 6.19 -29.01 2.45
C ALA A 369 4.96 -29.51 1.68
N VAL A 370 4.31 -30.59 2.10
CA VAL A 370 3.14 -31.18 1.41
C VAL A 370 1.85 -30.36 1.56
N ALA A 371 1.82 -29.37 2.44
CA ALA A 371 0.64 -28.55 2.73
C ALA A 371 -0.08 -27.94 1.50
N PRO A 372 0.60 -27.51 0.41
CA PRO A 372 -0.08 -26.98 -0.79
C PRO A 372 -0.89 -28.04 -1.55
N ALA A 373 -0.73 -29.34 -1.26
CA ALA A 373 -1.35 -30.40 -2.04
C ALA A 373 -2.89 -30.39 -2.00
N PHE A 374 -3.46 -30.10 -0.84
CA PHE A 374 -4.92 -30.07 -0.65
C PHE A 374 -5.60 -28.90 -1.41
N PRO A 375 -5.16 -27.62 -1.27
CA PRO A 375 -5.76 -26.53 -2.04
C PRO A 375 -5.55 -26.67 -3.56
N LEU A 376 -4.42 -27.24 -4.00
CA LEU A 376 -4.20 -27.55 -5.42
C LEU A 376 -5.17 -28.62 -5.94
N MET A 377 -5.51 -29.65 -5.15
CA MET A 377 -6.53 -30.64 -5.50
C MET A 377 -7.91 -30.00 -5.65
N LEU A 378 -8.32 -29.15 -4.69
CA LEU A 378 -9.60 -28.44 -4.77
C LEU A 378 -9.67 -27.57 -6.04
N SER A 379 -8.57 -26.89 -6.37
CA SER A 379 -8.44 -26.15 -7.63
C SER A 379 -8.63 -27.05 -8.87
N LEU A 380 -7.94 -28.19 -8.93
CA LEU A 380 -8.02 -29.11 -10.08
C LEU A 380 -9.44 -29.66 -10.27
N SER A 381 -10.12 -30.01 -9.17
CA SER A 381 -11.51 -30.47 -9.23
C SER A 381 -12.47 -29.38 -9.70
N ALA A 382 -12.25 -28.12 -9.32
CA ALA A 382 -13.06 -26.99 -9.76
C ALA A 382 -12.90 -26.69 -11.27
N SER A 383 -11.72 -26.96 -11.83
CA SER A 383 -11.41 -26.68 -13.24
C SER A 383 -11.70 -27.84 -14.21
N ASN A 384 -11.63 -29.10 -13.75
CA ASN A 384 -11.73 -30.29 -14.61
C ASN A 384 -13.08 -31.03 -14.54
N ILE A 385 -14.04 -30.53 -13.75
CA ILE A 385 -15.38 -31.12 -13.59
C ILE A 385 -16.44 -30.05 -13.88
N ALA A 386 -17.40 -30.39 -14.76
CA ALA A 386 -18.55 -29.54 -15.09
C ALA A 386 -19.87 -30.32 -14.93
N GLY A 387 -20.98 -29.59 -14.77
CA GLY A 387 -22.30 -30.14 -14.42
C GLY A 387 -22.59 -29.96 -12.93
N PHE A 388 -23.76 -29.43 -12.58
CA PHE A 388 -24.06 -29.01 -11.21
C PHE A 388 -24.10 -30.20 -10.24
N THR A 389 -24.85 -31.24 -10.61
CA THR A 389 -24.99 -32.45 -9.80
C THR A 389 -23.70 -33.25 -9.77
N LYS A 390 -22.98 -33.32 -10.90
CA LYS A 390 -21.67 -33.98 -10.99
C LYS A 390 -20.62 -33.31 -10.11
N LYS A 391 -20.48 -31.99 -10.17
CA LYS A 391 -19.52 -31.23 -9.35
C LYS A 391 -19.80 -31.37 -7.85
N SER A 392 -21.08 -31.32 -7.45
CA SER A 392 -21.47 -31.57 -6.05
C SER A 392 -21.12 -32.99 -5.60
N THR A 393 -21.29 -33.99 -6.47
CA THR A 393 -20.98 -35.39 -6.17
C THR A 393 -19.47 -35.63 -6.03
N VAL A 394 -18.66 -35.06 -6.93
CA VAL A 394 -17.19 -35.14 -6.83
C VAL A 394 -16.67 -34.46 -5.56
N MET A 395 -17.22 -33.31 -5.19
CA MET A 395 -16.85 -32.65 -3.93
C MET A 395 -17.17 -33.51 -2.71
N ALA A 396 -18.35 -34.15 -2.69
CA ALA A 396 -18.69 -35.11 -1.63
C ALA A 396 -17.68 -36.27 -1.58
N MET A 397 -17.29 -36.84 -2.72
CA MET A 397 -16.27 -37.89 -2.80
C MET A 397 -14.91 -37.42 -2.26
N ILE A 398 -14.46 -36.20 -2.60
CA ILE A 398 -13.23 -35.63 -2.04
C ILE A 398 -13.29 -35.58 -0.50
N PHE A 399 -14.38 -35.04 0.06
CA PHE A 399 -14.51 -34.93 1.51
C PHE A 399 -14.70 -36.28 2.22
N LEU A 400 -15.30 -37.28 1.57
CA LEU A 400 -15.31 -38.66 2.06
C LEU A 400 -13.88 -39.21 2.15
N GLY A 401 -13.08 -39.03 1.10
CA GLY A 401 -11.66 -39.41 1.09
C GLY A 401 -10.87 -38.68 2.17
N TYR A 402 -11.09 -37.36 2.33
CA TYR A 402 -10.49 -36.55 3.39
C TYR A 402 -10.79 -37.10 4.80
N CYS A 403 -12.06 -37.39 5.09
CA CYS A 403 -12.45 -37.93 6.39
C CYS A 403 -11.85 -39.33 6.62
N ALA A 404 -11.96 -40.22 5.65
CA ALA A 404 -11.43 -41.58 5.76
C ALA A 404 -9.90 -41.60 5.93
N GLY A 405 -9.18 -40.72 5.22
CA GLY A 405 -7.73 -40.61 5.34
C GLY A 405 -7.30 -40.09 6.70
N ASN A 406 -7.86 -38.97 7.15
CA ASN A 406 -7.53 -38.40 8.45
C ASN A 406 -8.00 -39.26 9.63
N LEU A 407 -9.07 -40.06 9.43
CA LEU A 407 -9.51 -41.08 10.38
C LEU A 407 -8.46 -42.19 10.54
N SER A 408 -7.87 -42.63 9.43
CA SER A 408 -6.93 -43.76 9.37
C SER A 408 -5.51 -43.38 9.83
N GLY A 409 -5.05 -42.16 9.53
CA GLY A 409 -3.69 -41.68 9.82
C GLY A 409 -3.20 -41.92 11.26
N PRO A 410 -3.91 -41.41 12.30
CA PRO A 410 -3.54 -41.60 13.71
C PRO A 410 -3.42 -43.07 14.15
N GLN A 411 -4.08 -44.00 13.45
CA GLN A 411 -4.09 -45.42 13.81
C GLN A 411 -2.78 -46.13 13.45
N PHE A 412 -1.98 -45.57 12.53
CA PHE A 412 -0.66 -46.10 12.21
C PHE A 412 0.42 -45.74 13.26
N PHE A 413 0.13 -44.82 14.18
CA PHE A 413 1.00 -44.48 15.31
C PHE A 413 0.79 -45.46 16.47
N ILE A 414 1.16 -46.72 16.26
CA ILE A 414 0.91 -47.83 17.19
C ILE A 414 1.60 -47.57 18.53
N SER A 415 0.86 -47.69 19.64
CA SER A 415 1.37 -47.34 20.97
C SER A 415 2.55 -48.21 21.42
N THR A 416 2.62 -49.47 20.97
CA THR A 416 3.74 -50.39 21.27
C THR A 416 5.01 -50.07 20.50
N GLU A 417 4.94 -49.27 19.44
CA GLU A 417 6.10 -48.83 18.66
C GLU A 417 6.66 -47.49 19.13
N ALA A 418 6.02 -46.86 20.12
CA ALA A 418 6.51 -45.60 20.69
C ALA A 418 7.91 -45.82 21.30
N PRO A 419 8.85 -44.87 21.13
CA PRO A 419 8.70 -43.57 20.48
C PRO A 419 9.08 -43.54 18.98
N HIS A 420 9.39 -44.69 18.37
CA HIS A 420 9.99 -44.78 17.02
C HIS A 420 8.96 -44.90 15.89
N TYR A 421 7.76 -45.42 16.15
CA TYR A 421 6.62 -45.46 15.20
C TYR A 421 7.00 -45.91 13.77
N HIS A 422 7.74 -47.01 13.65
CA HIS A 422 8.24 -47.51 12.36
C HIS A 422 7.12 -47.75 11.34
N THR A 423 5.97 -48.24 11.79
CA THR A 423 4.79 -48.44 10.94
C THR A 423 4.26 -47.11 10.42
N ALA A 424 4.10 -46.10 11.28
CA ALA A 424 3.65 -44.77 10.86
C ALA A 424 4.56 -44.14 9.80
N TYR A 425 5.88 -44.15 10.02
CA TYR A 425 6.82 -43.55 9.07
C TYR A 425 6.88 -44.29 7.74
N THR A 426 6.72 -45.62 7.76
CA THR A 426 6.65 -46.43 6.54
C THR A 426 5.37 -46.15 5.76
N THR A 427 4.23 -46.03 6.45
CA THR A 427 2.96 -45.65 5.83
C THR A 427 3.01 -44.26 5.22
N ILE A 428 3.61 -43.28 5.91
CA ILE A 428 3.78 -41.91 5.39
C ILE A 428 4.61 -41.92 4.10
N LEU A 429 5.77 -42.61 4.11
CA LEU A 429 6.62 -42.76 2.93
C LEU A 429 5.88 -43.42 1.76
N ALA A 430 5.14 -44.50 2.02
CA ALA A 430 4.35 -45.19 1.01
C ALA A 430 3.26 -44.28 0.42
N CYS A 431 2.55 -43.52 1.27
CA CYS A 431 1.53 -42.57 0.81
C CYS A 431 2.12 -41.46 -0.06
N PHE A 432 3.30 -40.92 0.27
CA PHE A 432 3.97 -39.92 -0.56
C PHE A 432 4.39 -40.48 -1.92
N ALA A 433 4.94 -41.69 -1.96
CA ALA A 433 5.27 -42.36 -3.22
C ALA A 433 4.02 -42.65 -4.08
N ILE A 434 2.95 -43.19 -3.48
CA ILE A 434 1.68 -43.42 -4.16
C ILE A 434 1.11 -42.10 -4.68
N THR A 435 1.23 -41.01 -3.94
CA THR A 435 0.75 -39.69 -4.37
C THR A 435 1.47 -39.24 -5.64
N ILE A 436 2.80 -39.35 -5.72
CA ILE A 436 3.55 -39.02 -6.93
C ILE A 436 3.06 -39.85 -8.12
N VAL A 437 2.86 -41.16 -7.93
CA VAL A 437 2.32 -42.05 -8.97
C VAL A 437 0.93 -41.62 -9.41
N LEU A 438 0.04 -41.27 -8.47
CA LEU A 438 -1.32 -40.80 -8.77
C LEU A 438 -1.32 -39.49 -9.56
N VAL A 439 -0.45 -38.53 -9.21
CA VAL A 439 -0.29 -37.26 -9.93
C VAL A 439 0.20 -37.51 -11.36
N VAL A 440 1.23 -38.35 -11.53
CA VAL A 440 1.79 -38.68 -12.84
C VAL A 440 0.79 -39.45 -13.70
N ALA A 441 0.08 -40.42 -13.13
CA ALA A 441 -0.93 -41.20 -13.84
C ALA A 441 -2.10 -40.32 -14.32
N MET A 442 -2.59 -39.41 -13.47
CA MET A 442 -3.65 -38.47 -13.84
C MET A 442 -3.21 -37.52 -14.95
N TYR A 443 -1.97 -37.05 -14.89
CA TYR A 443 -1.39 -36.23 -15.95
C TYR A 443 -1.46 -36.94 -17.31
N PHE A 444 -0.94 -38.17 -17.39
CA PHE A 444 -0.97 -38.94 -18.63
C PHE A 444 -2.38 -39.27 -19.10
N TYR A 445 -3.30 -39.58 -18.17
CA TYR A 445 -4.70 -39.84 -18.49
C TYR A 445 -5.38 -38.62 -19.13
N LEU A 446 -5.25 -37.43 -18.52
CA LEU A 446 -5.83 -36.21 -19.08
C LEU A 446 -5.17 -35.84 -20.41
N ALA A 447 -3.85 -36.00 -20.55
CA ALA A 447 -3.12 -35.70 -21.78
C ALA A 447 -3.57 -36.61 -22.93
N TRP A 448 -3.79 -37.89 -22.65
CA TRP A 448 -4.36 -38.84 -23.58
C TRP A 448 -5.78 -38.45 -23.99
N GLU A 449 -6.65 -38.15 -23.03
CA GLU A 449 -8.05 -37.80 -23.29
C GLU A 449 -8.19 -36.50 -24.11
N ASN A 450 -7.36 -35.49 -23.83
CA ASN A 450 -7.33 -34.28 -24.65
C ASN A 450 -6.80 -34.55 -26.07
N ARG A 451 -5.74 -35.35 -26.23
CA ARG A 451 -5.24 -35.74 -27.56
C ARG A 451 -6.30 -36.50 -28.35
N ARG A 452 -7.03 -37.41 -27.70
CA ARG A 452 -8.15 -38.14 -28.31
C ARG A 452 -9.24 -37.18 -28.81
N ARG A 453 -9.65 -36.22 -27.98
CA ARG A 453 -10.64 -35.19 -28.35
C ARG A 453 -10.14 -34.23 -29.45
N ASP A 454 -8.87 -33.84 -29.42
CA ASP A 454 -8.24 -33.02 -30.47
C ASP A 454 -8.23 -33.76 -31.82
N GLN A 455 -7.94 -35.06 -31.81
CA GLN A 455 -7.99 -35.91 -33.00
C GLN A 455 -9.40 -36.12 -33.54
N GLU A 456 -10.39 -36.36 -32.66
CA GLU A 456 -11.79 -36.54 -33.05
C GLU A 456 -12.42 -35.28 -33.65
N GLN A 457 -11.94 -34.08 -33.27
CA GLN A 457 -12.50 -32.79 -33.71
C GLN A 457 -11.66 -32.06 -34.77
N GLY A 458 -10.43 -32.51 -35.04
CA GLY A 458 -9.53 -31.87 -36.02
C GLY A 458 -9.02 -30.49 -35.60
N GLU A 459 -9.23 -30.08 -34.35
CA GLU A 459 -8.88 -28.75 -33.81
C GLU A 459 -8.19 -28.91 -32.46
N LYS A 460 -7.00 -28.30 -32.32
CA LYS A 460 -6.24 -28.29 -31.07
C LYS A 460 -6.58 -27.03 -30.29
N ARG A 461 -7.26 -27.18 -29.16
CA ARG A 461 -7.66 -26.07 -28.28
C ARG A 461 -6.79 -26.02 -27.02
N ASP A 462 -6.32 -24.84 -26.63
CA ASP A 462 -5.54 -24.70 -25.40
C ASP A 462 -6.47 -24.73 -24.17
N PRO A 463 -6.31 -25.70 -23.24
CA PRO A 463 -7.18 -25.80 -22.08
C PRO A 463 -7.05 -24.65 -21.08
N GLU A 464 -6.02 -23.81 -21.20
CA GLU A 464 -5.79 -22.62 -20.37
C GLU A 464 -6.10 -21.30 -21.11
N GLU A 465 -6.70 -21.34 -22.31
CA GLU A 465 -6.99 -20.14 -23.10
C GLU A 465 -8.03 -19.24 -22.42
N SER A 466 -7.68 -17.96 -22.22
CA SER A 466 -8.60 -16.95 -21.69
C SER A 466 -9.58 -16.53 -22.79
N ARG A 467 -10.74 -17.19 -22.87
CA ARG A 467 -11.81 -16.78 -23.79
C ARG A 467 -12.34 -15.39 -23.38
N GLN A 468 -12.30 -14.44 -24.32
CA GLN A 468 -13.20 -13.28 -24.28
C GLN A 468 -14.58 -13.77 -24.72
N VAL A 469 -15.57 -13.67 -23.83
CA VAL A 469 -16.96 -14.04 -24.11
C VAL A 469 -17.70 -12.79 -24.55
N ASP A 470 -18.27 -12.83 -25.76
CA ASP A 470 -19.05 -11.75 -26.36
C ASP A 470 -20.52 -11.86 -25.93
N LEU A 471 -21.04 -10.82 -25.28
CA LEU A 471 -22.35 -10.82 -24.62
C LEU A 471 -23.53 -10.70 -25.59
N GLY A 472 -23.27 -10.37 -26.87
CA GLY A 472 -24.30 -10.21 -27.89
C GLY A 472 -24.79 -11.51 -28.54
N VAL A 473 -24.01 -12.61 -28.44
CA VAL A 473 -24.25 -13.85 -29.22
C VAL A 473 -24.59 -15.06 -28.34
N ASP A 474 -24.08 -15.11 -27.10
CA ASP A 474 -24.12 -16.30 -26.24
C ASP A 474 -25.28 -16.33 -25.20
N GLY A 475 -26.29 -15.46 -25.34
CA GLY A 475 -27.43 -15.39 -24.41
C GLY A 475 -28.21 -16.71 -24.26
N THR A 476 -28.13 -17.60 -25.26
CA THR A 476 -28.74 -18.93 -25.26
C THR A 476 -27.92 -20.01 -24.54
N LEU A 477 -26.64 -19.76 -24.22
CA LEU A 477 -25.78 -20.72 -23.48
C LEU A 477 -25.95 -20.66 -21.96
N LEU A 478 -26.65 -19.65 -21.42
CA LEU A 478 -26.87 -19.49 -19.97
C LEU A 478 -27.89 -20.49 -19.38
N GLU A 479 -28.60 -21.26 -20.21
CA GLU A 479 -29.66 -22.18 -19.79
C GLU A 479 -29.30 -23.69 -19.86
N VAL A 480 -28.09 -24.06 -20.26
CA VAL A 480 -27.72 -25.48 -20.50
C VAL A 480 -26.71 -26.01 -19.45
N ASP A 481 -27.14 -26.92 -18.57
CA ASP A 481 -26.30 -27.61 -17.56
C ASP A 481 -25.65 -28.90 -18.13
N GLU A 482 -24.66 -28.74 -19.01
CA GLU A 482 -23.90 -29.86 -19.60
C GLU A 482 -22.68 -30.28 -18.75
N THR A 483 -22.41 -31.59 -18.67
CA THR A 483 -21.21 -32.13 -17.99
C THR A 483 -19.93 -32.00 -18.82
N ASP A 484 -18.75 -32.17 -18.21
CA ASP A 484 -17.45 -32.19 -18.90
C ASP A 484 -17.30 -33.34 -19.92
N MET A 485 -18.11 -34.40 -19.76
CA MET A 485 -18.15 -35.53 -20.68
C MET A 485 -19.15 -35.32 -21.81
N GLN A 486 -20.28 -34.66 -21.54
CA GLN A 486 -21.27 -34.30 -22.55
C GLN A 486 -20.76 -33.19 -23.48
N ASN A 487 -20.10 -32.18 -22.91
CA ASN A 487 -19.55 -31.07 -23.66
C ASN A 487 -18.26 -31.47 -24.40
N ARG A 488 -18.39 -31.77 -25.70
CA ARG A 488 -17.25 -32.17 -26.56
C ARG A 488 -16.21 -31.06 -26.75
N ASN A 489 -16.57 -29.80 -26.54
CA ASN A 489 -15.66 -28.66 -26.60
C ASN A 489 -14.79 -28.52 -25.34
N PHE A 490 -15.08 -29.29 -24.28
CA PHE A 490 -14.33 -29.26 -23.04
C PHE A 490 -12.93 -29.88 -23.22
N ARG A 491 -11.88 -29.11 -22.90
CA ARG A 491 -10.50 -29.59 -22.74
C ARG A 491 -10.12 -29.56 -21.27
N TYR A 492 -9.58 -30.66 -20.78
CA TYR A 492 -9.11 -30.77 -19.41
C TYR A 492 -7.80 -30.01 -19.25
N ILE A 493 -7.60 -29.33 -18.13
CA ILE A 493 -6.35 -28.63 -17.86
C ILE A 493 -5.24 -29.66 -17.72
N LEU A 494 -4.41 -29.74 -18.78
CA LEU A 494 -3.18 -30.53 -18.81
C LEU A 494 -2.10 -29.81 -18.05
N LEU A 495 -1.18 -30.62 -17.57
CA LEU A 495 0.07 -30.13 -17.00
C LEU A 495 1.17 -30.43 -18.02
N ALA A 496 2.37 -29.91 -17.89
CA ALA A 496 3.44 -30.33 -18.79
C ALA A 496 4.52 -31.03 -17.96
N LEU A 497 4.92 -32.21 -18.40
CA LEU A 497 6.22 -32.78 -18.10
C LEU A 497 6.99 -32.77 -19.42
N PHE A 498 8.11 -32.03 -19.43
CA PHE A 498 9.02 -31.78 -20.54
C PHE A 498 8.54 -30.77 -21.59
N ALA A 499 9.25 -29.64 -21.64
CA ALA A 499 9.22 -28.72 -22.75
C ALA A 499 9.84 -29.43 -23.97
N ASN A 500 9.00 -29.85 -24.91
CA ASN A 500 9.48 -30.10 -26.26
C ASN A 500 9.64 -28.74 -26.93
N ALA A 501 10.90 -28.33 -27.10
CA ALA A 501 11.24 -27.30 -28.06
C ALA A 501 10.73 -27.76 -29.43
N VAL A 502 9.77 -27.02 -29.98
CA VAL A 502 9.37 -27.17 -31.38
C VAL A 502 10.38 -26.36 -32.18
N PRO A 503 11.13 -26.98 -33.12
CA PRO A 503 11.89 -26.21 -34.07
C PRO A 503 10.88 -25.68 -35.09
N THR A 504 10.56 -24.40 -35.00
CA THR A 504 10.01 -23.69 -36.13
C THR A 504 11.15 -22.88 -36.73
N ASN A 505 11.37 -23.03 -38.04
CA ASN A 505 11.98 -21.99 -38.86
C ASN A 505 11.03 -20.78 -38.87
N SER A 506 10.82 -20.21 -37.69
CA SER A 506 10.11 -18.96 -37.49
C SER A 506 11.13 -17.85 -37.55
N PRO A 507 10.75 -16.67 -38.09
CA PRO A 507 11.60 -15.50 -38.01
C PRO A 507 12.07 -15.31 -36.57
N SER A 508 13.36 -15.03 -36.38
CA SER A 508 13.98 -14.87 -35.05
C SER A 508 13.29 -13.79 -34.23
N ILE A 509 12.58 -12.88 -34.89
CA ILE A 509 11.71 -11.87 -34.28
C ILE A 509 10.32 -11.92 -34.90
N THR A 510 9.30 -12.01 -34.05
CA THR A 510 7.89 -11.91 -34.41
C THR A 510 7.30 -10.63 -33.82
N PHE A 511 6.61 -9.85 -34.65
CA PHE A 511 5.90 -8.67 -34.18
C PHE A 511 4.55 -9.08 -33.62
N ILE A 512 4.28 -8.75 -32.35
CA ILE A 512 2.96 -8.87 -31.70
C ILE A 512 2.13 -7.59 -31.98
N SER A 513 2.43 -6.90 -33.08
CA SER A 513 1.95 -5.55 -33.41
C SER A 513 0.47 -5.49 -33.79
N PRO A 514 -0.15 -4.31 -33.65
CA PRO A 514 -1.58 -4.10 -33.81
C PRO A 514 -2.05 -4.31 -35.25
N SER A 515 -3.28 -4.79 -35.45
CA SER A 515 -3.85 -5.02 -36.79
C SER A 515 -4.17 -3.76 -37.60
N LYS A 516 -3.97 -2.56 -37.02
CA LYS A 516 -4.35 -1.27 -37.62
C LYS A 516 -3.37 -0.16 -37.23
N LEU A 517 -3.11 0.74 -38.18
CA LEU A 517 -2.25 1.90 -38.01
C LEU A 517 -3.09 3.17 -37.82
N SER A 518 -2.77 3.98 -36.81
CA SER A 518 -3.42 5.28 -36.56
C SER A 518 -2.42 6.43 -36.80
N PRO A 519 -2.50 7.16 -37.92
CA PRO A 519 -1.57 8.25 -38.23
C PRO A 519 -1.54 9.33 -37.14
N GLY A 520 -0.34 9.75 -36.72
CA GLY A 520 -0.14 10.78 -35.69
C GLY A 520 -0.32 10.32 -34.24
N SER A 521 -0.35 9.00 -33.98
CA SER A 521 -0.38 8.40 -32.63
C SER A 521 0.91 7.65 -32.30
N ALA A 522 1.22 7.51 -31.01
CA ALA A 522 2.26 6.59 -30.55
C ALA A 522 1.68 5.17 -30.50
N GLN A 523 2.34 4.22 -31.15
CA GLN A 523 1.98 2.80 -31.18
C GLN A 523 3.06 2.01 -30.47
N ASN A 524 2.64 1.11 -29.57
CA ASN A 524 3.56 0.14 -28.98
C ASN A 524 3.74 -1.02 -29.96
N ILE A 525 4.97 -1.19 -30.42
CA ILE A 525 5.43 -2.32 -31.21
C ILE A 525 6.02 -3.33 -30.23
N VAL A 526 5.29 -4.40 -30.00
CA VAL A 526 5.77 -5.49 -29.17
C VAL A 526 6.45 -6.50 -30.08
N VAL A 527 7.65 -6.93 -29.73
CA VAL A 527 8.40 -7.95 -30.45
C VAL A 527 8.69 -9.13 -29.52
N GLN A 528 8.59 -10.33 -30.09
CA GLN A 528 8.92 -11.57 -29.42
C GLN A 528 10.07 -12.24 -30.15
N TYR A 529 11.07 -12.64 -29.37
CA TYR A 529 12.26 -13.31 -29.87
C TYR A 529 12.03 -14.83 -29.86
N ALA A 530 12.22 -15.47 -31.00
CA ALA A 530 12.07 -16.91 -31.17
C ALA A 530 13.39 -17.69 -30.95
N GLY A 531 14.52 -17.00 -30.79
CA GLY A 531 15.85 -17.59 -30.58
C GLY A 531 16.89 -16.56 -30.15
N ASP A 532 18.14 -16.96 -29.99
CA ASP A 532 19.25 -16.08 -29.59
C ASP A 532 19.61 -15.08 -30.69
N VAL A 533 19.36 -13.79 -30.43
CA VAL A 533 19.65 -12.68 -31.33
C VAL A 533 20.73 -11.82 -30.65
N ASP A 534 21.89 -11.69 -31.31
CA ASP A 534 23.07 -10.96 -30.82
C ASP A 534 23.59 -10.05 -31.93
N GLY A 535 23.72 -8.75 -31.67
CA GLY A 535 24.07 -7.74 -32.68
C GLY A 535 23.20 -6.48 -32.61
N GLN A 536 23.26 -5.65 -33.66
CA GLN A 536 22.45 -4.42 -33.74
C GLN A 536 21.08 -4.72 -34.36
N LEU A 537 20.04 -4.72 -33.52
CA LEU A 537 18.66 -4.86 -33.94
C LEU A 537 18.11 -3.49 -34.40
N THR A 538 17.64 -3.41 -35.65
CA THR A 538 16.99 -2.23 -36.23
C THR A 538 15.56 -2.56 -36.64
N LEU A 539 14.59 -1.81 -36.16
CA LEU A 539 13.19 -1.89 -36.62
C LEU A 539 12.91 -0.79 -37.64
N ALA A 540 12.23 -1.13 -38.72
CA ALA A 540 11.83 -0.20 -39.77
C ALA A 540 10.42 -0.52 -40.30
N TYR A 541 9.80 0.47 -40.93
CA TYR A 541 8.49 0.36 -41.58
C TYR A 541 8.59 0.74 -43.05
N GLY A 542 7.94 0.00 -43.94
CA GLY A 542 7.88 0.34 -45.36
C GLY A 542 7.10 -0.67 -46.19
N SER A 543 7.40 -0.76 -47.48
CA SER A 543 6.78 -1.77 -48.36
C SER A 543 7.00 -3.18 -47.81
N CYS A 544 5.99 -4.04 -48.00
CA CYS A 544 6.08 -5.46 -47.63
C CYS A 544 6.95 -6.26 -48.63
N ASP A 545 7.27 -5.68 -49.79
CA ASP A 545 8.14 -6.26 -50.82
C ASP A 545 9.63 -5.94 -50.53
N SER A 546 10.52 -6.89 -50.86
CA SER A 546 11.92 -6.94 -50.41
C SER A 546 12.89 -5.91 -51.01
N ASP A 547 12.43 -4.92 -51.77
CA ASP A 547 13.29 -3.93 -52.41
C ASP A 547 13.59 -2.74 -51.45
N ALA A 548 14.83 -2.71 -50.99
CA ALA A 548 15.32 -2.01 -49.79
C ALA A 548 15.49 -0.47 -49.91
N GLU A 549 14.84 0.22 -50.85
CA GLU A 549 15.12 1.66 -51.07
C GLU A 549 14.20 2.64 -50.32
N THR A 550 13.15 2.17 -49.62
CA THR A 550 12.15 3.08 -48.99
C THR A 550 11.69 2.64 -47.59
N TRP A 551 12.61 2.21 -46.72
CA TRP A 551 12.26 1.89 -45.33
C TRP A 551 12.48 3.06 -44.37
N GLN A 552 11.44 3.43 -43.63
CA GLN A 552 11.52 4.38 -42.52
C GLN A 552 12.02 3.68 -41.26
N ARG A 553 13.19 4.06 -40.76
CA ARG A 553 13.73 3.52 -39.51
C ARG A 553 12.90 3.98 -38.31
N ILE A 554 12.45 3.04 -37.48
CA ILE A 554 11.69 3.28 -36.25
C ILE A 554 12.65 3.47 -35.08
N GLY A 555 13.66 2.61 -34.97
CA GLY A 555 14.65 2.65 -33.90
C GLY A 555 15.66 1.52 -34.04
N SER A 556 16.77 1.61 -33.30
CA SER A 556 17.76 0.52 -33.23
C SER A 556 18.37 0.42 -31.86
N THR A 557 18.69 -0.80 -31.44
CA THR A 557 19.35 -1.09 -30.16
C THR A 557 20.28 -2.30 -30.30
N HIS A 558 21.21 -2.45 -29.38
CA HIS A 558 22.07 -3.65 -29.32
C HIS A 558 21.39 -4.69 -28.42
N VAL A 559 21.32 -5.92 -28.90
CA VAL A 559 20.73 -7.05 -28.18
C VAL A 559 21.75 -8.16 -28.04
N GLY A 560 21.61 -9.02 -27.04
CA GLY A 560 22.53 -10.16 -26.83
C GLY A 560 23.71 -9.83 -25.91
N GLN A 561 24.90 -10.35 -26.21
CA GLN A 561 26.10 -10.20 -25.38
C GLN A 561 26.91 -8.93 -25.68
N HIS A 562 26.40 -8.07 -26.56
CA HIS A 562 27.08 -6.85 -26.94
C HIS A 562 27.35 -5.94 -25.72
N PRO A 563 28.56 -5.40 -25.53
CA PRO A 563 28.92 -4.58 -24.35
C PRO A 563 28.03 -3.34 -24.13
N LEU A 564 27.40 -2.82 -25.18
CA LEU A 564 26.45 -1.70 -25.07
C LEU A 564 25.06 -2.13 -24.59
N ALA A 565 24.68 -3.41 -24.73
CA ALA A 565 23.43 -3.96 -24.19
C ALA A 565 23.50 -4.09 -22.64
N ALA A 566 24.70 -4.24 -22.08
CA ALA A 566 24.97 -4.39 -20.64
C ALA A 566 24.75 -3.14 -19.78
N ARG A 567 24.42 -1.99 -20.39
CA ARG A 567 24.29 -0.70 -19.69
C ARG A 567 22.85 -0.37 -19.26
N HIS A 568 21.87 -1.24 -19.51
CA HIS A 568 20.47 -1.02 -19.13
C HIS A 568 20.15 -1.67 -17.77
N LEU A 569 19.38 -0.96 -16.91
CA LEU A 569 18.99 -1.39 -15.55
C LEU A 569 18.31 -2.78 -15.51
N ASP A 570 17.65 -3.16 -16.60
CA ASP A 570 16.95 -4.45 -16.76
C ASP A 570 17.78 -5.52 -17.49
N HIS A 571 19.10 -5.38 -17.56
CA HIS A 571 20.00 -6.28 -18.31
C HIS A 571 19.87 -7.78 -17.93
N GLN A 572 19.26 -8.11 -16.79
CA GLN A 572 19.01 -9.50 -16.40
C GLN A 572 18.07 -10.25 -17.37
N ASP A 573 17.25 -9.54 -18.16
CA ASP A 573 16.28 -10.13 -19.10
C ASP A 573 16.62 -9.91 -20.59
N LYS A 574 17.90 -9.98 -20.96
CA LYS A 574 18.47 -10.37 -22.28
C LYS A 574 17.87 -9.90 -23.63
N ARG A 575 16.82 -9.09 -23.75
CA ARG A 575 16.20 -8.67 -25.03
C ARG A 575 15.02 -7.70 -24.83
N PRO A 576 15.04 -6.46 -25.35
CA PRO A 576 13.94 -5.50 -25.23
C PRO A 576 12.72 -5.94 -26.05
N THR A 577 11.58 -6.19 -25.39
CA THR A 577 10.38 -6.76 -26.04
C THR A 577 9.36 -5.72 -26.50
N SER A 578 9.55 -4.44 -26.17
CA SER A 578 8.60 -3.36 -26.50
C SER A 578 9.34 -2.14 -27.03
N PHE A 579 8.86 -1.62 -28.16
CA PHE A 579 9.36 -0.43 -28.83
C PHE A 579 8.22 0.56 -29.03
N VAL A 580 8.47 1.85 -28.87
CA VAL A 580 7.46 2.89 -29.11
C VAL A 580 7.70 3.51 -30.48
N TRP A 581 6.70 3.46 -31.35
CA TRP A 581 6.75 4.08 -32.67
C TRP A 581 5.76 5.24 -32.77
N VAL A 582 6.27 6.44 -33.03
CA VAL A 582 5.43 7.60 -33.35
C VAL A 582 5.14 7.57 -34.85
N VAL A 583 3.89 7.25 -35.19
CA VAL A 583 3.45 7.03 -36.56
C VAL A 583 3.32 8.38 -37.30
N PRO A 584 4.01 8.59 -38.45
CA PRO A 584 3.86 9.82 -39.23
C PRO A 584 2.42 10.07 -39.70
N SER A 585 2.07 11.34 -39.85
CA SER A 585 0.72 11.77 -40.25
C SER A 585 0.36 11.43 -41.72
N ASP A 586 1.35 11.12 -42.55
CA ASP A 586 1.29 10.83 -43.98
C ASP A 586 1.58 9.37 -44.33
N VAL A 587 1.59 8.48 -43.33
CA VAL A 587 1.89 7.05 -43.50
C VAL A 587 0.85 6.33 -44.37
N SER A 588 1.34 5.52 -45.32
CA SER A 588 0.55 4.60 -46.16
C SER A 588 0.59 3.17 -45.61
N ASP A 589 -0.25 2.29 -46.14
CA ASP A 589 -0.26 0.86 -45.78
C ASP A 589 1.10 0.20 -46.06
N GLY A 590 1.57 -0.66 -45.15
CA GLY A 590 2.91 -1.24 -45.19
C GLY A 590 3.14 -2.31 -44.12
N CYS A 591 4.38 -2.77 -43.98
CA CYS A 591 4.79 -3.80 -43.01
C CYS A 591 5.90 -3.30 -42.09
N LEU A 592 5.93 -3.81 -40.86
CA LEU A 592 7.07 -3.68 -39.95
C LEU A 592 8.11 -4.74 -40.29
N ASN A 593 9.37 -4.33 -40.34
CA ASN A 593 10.52 -5.17 -40.66
C ASN A 593 11.56 -5.04 -39.52
N ALA A 594 12.14 -6.16 -39.11
CA ALA A 594 13.21 -6.23 -38.12
C ALA A 594 14.50 -6.71 -38.81
N PHE A 595 15.57 -5.94 -38.68
CA PHE A 595 16.89 -6.22 -39.23
C PHE A 595 17.89 -6.48 -38.11
N LEU A 596 18.77 -7.45 -38.29
CA LEU A 596 19.94 -7.67 -37.45
C LEU A 596 21.18 -7.50 -38.31
N ASP A 597 22.03 -6.52 -37.99
CA ASP A 597 23.23 -6.19 -38.77
C ASP A 597 22.95 -6.18 -40.29
N ASP A 598 21.87 -5.47 -40.66
CA ASP A 598 21.34 -5.30 -42.03
C ASP A 598 20.70 -6.53 -42.70
N SER A 599 20.55 -7.66 -41.98
CA SER A 599 19.82 -8.84 -42.44
C SER A 599 18.37 -8.87 -41.93
N LEU A 600 17.38 -9.12 -42.80
CA LEU A 600 15.97 -9.20 -42.40
C LEU A 600 15.71 -10.47 -41.59
N ILE A 601 15.32 -10.33 -40.32
CA ILE A 601 15.09 -11.44 -39.38
C ILE A 601 13.65 -11.53 -38.85
N GLY A 602 12.77 -10.62 -39.24
CA GLY A 602 11.34 -10.65 -38.92
C GLY A 602 10.53 -9.63 -39.71
N GLN A 603 9.30 -9.99 -40.08
CA GLN A 603 8.35 -9.10 -40.78
C GLN A 603 6.95 -9.29 -40.21
N SER A 604 6.17 -8.22 -40.06
CA SER A 604 4.78 -8.26 -39.60
C SER A 604 3.79 -8.51 -40.74
N ASP A 605 2.56 -8.87 -40.39
CA ASP A 605 1.43 -8.77 -41.33
C ASP A 605 1.23 -7.32 -41.79
N ARG A 606 0.58 -7.17 -42.96
CA ARG A 606 0.31 -5.85 -43.56
C ARG A 606 -0.60 -5.01 -42.67
N LEU A 607 -0.14 -3.82 -42.35
CA LEU A 607 -0.84 -2.84 -41.52
C LEU A 607 -1.59 -1.85 -42.41
N VAL A 608 -2.87 -1.65 -42.11
CA VAL A 608 -3.76 -0.72 -42.84
C VAL A 608 -3.90 0.58 -42.06
N ALA A 609 -3.63 1.71 -42.72
CA ALA A 609 -3.75 3.04 -42.13
C ALA A 609 -5.21 3.51 -42.09
N GLN A 610 -5.78 3.61 -40.89
CA GLN A 610 -7.17 4.06 -40.70
C GLN A 610 -7.18 5.47 -40.11
N ARG A 611 -7.60 6.48 -40.90
CA ARG A 611 -7.79 7.85 -40.41
C ARG A 611 -8.94 7.89 -39.40
N LEU A 612 -8.59 8.01 -38.12
CA LEU A 612 -9.56 8.36 -37.07
C LEU A 612 -10.13 9.76 -37.34
N LYS A 613 -11.46 9.87 -37.41
CA LYS A 613 -12.13 11.17 -37.24
C LYS A 613 -11.81 11.66 -35.84
N ARG A 614 -10.88 12.61 -35.74
CA ARG A 614 -10.48 13.28 -34.52
C ARG A 614 -11.73 13.89 -33.86
N ARG A 615 -12.32 13.20 -32.88
CA ARG A 615 -13.09 13.88 -31.84
C ARG A 615 -12.04 14.62 -31.02
N SER A 616 -12.15 15.93 -30.97
CA SER A 616 -11.28 16.78 -30.15
C SER A 616 -11.53 16.45 -28.68
N GLU A 617 -10.88 15.42 -28.15
CA GLU A 617 -10.72 15.28 -26.70
C GLU A 617 -9.93 16.49 -26.20
N LYS A 618 -10.54 17.26 -25.30
CA LYS A 618 -9.83 18.30 -24.55
C LYS A 618 -8.81 17.58 -23.66
N LYS A 619 -7.52 17.84 -23.88
CA LYS A 619 -6.45 17.42 -22.97
C LYS A 619 -6.73 17.99 -21.57
N SER A 620 -6.67 17.16 -20.53
CA SER A 620 -6.77 17.59 -19.13
C SER A 620 -5.42 18.12 -18.63
N PHE A 621 -5.39 18.89 -17.54
CA PHE A 621 -4.13 19.39 -16.97
C PHE A 621 -3.13 18.27 -16.64
N ALA A 622 -3.62 17.14 -16.11
CA ALA A 622 -2.80 15.98 -15.77
C ALA A 622 -2.10 15.35 -16.99
N ASP A 623 -2.69 15.45 -18.19
CA ASP A 623 -2.08 14.93 -19.43
C ASP A 623 -0.90 15.78 -19.91
N VAL A 624 -0.74 16.98 -19.37
CA VAL A 624 0.31 17.93 -19.76
C VAL A 624 1.30 18.23 -18.63
N ALA A 625 0.91 17.95 -17.37
CA ALA A 625 1.72 18.05 -16.17
C ALA A 625 2.29 16.70 -15.69
N GLY A 626 2.36 15.69 -16.58
CA GLY A 626 2.76 14.31 -16.25
C GLY A 626 4.17 14.19 -15.67
N ASP A 627 4.55 12.97 -15.24
CA ASP A 627 5.72 12.65 -14.41
C ASP A 627 7.08 13.26 -14.83
N ASP A 628 7.25 13.68 -16.09
CA ASP A 628 8.51 14.18 -16.67
C ASP A 628 8.48 15.66 -17.13
N SER A 629 7.33 16.35 -17.04
CA SER A 629 7.18 17.76 -17.44
C SER A 629 6.78 18.65 -16.25
N LEU A 630 7.28 19.88 -16.24
CA LEU A 630 6.82 20.87 -15.27
C LEU A 630 5.38 21.24 -15.62
N TRP A 631 4.53 21.38 -14.61
CA TRP A 631 3.09 21.54 -14.85
C TRP A 631 2.74 22.79 -15.69
N PHE A 632 3.64 23.79 -15.72
CA PHE A 632 3.50 25.01 -16.50
C PHE A 632 3.99 24.89 -17.95
N ASP A 633 4.81 23.90 -18.30
CA ASP A 633 5.16 23.60 -19.70
C ASP A 633 3.89 23.27 -20.51
N GLY A 634 2.91 22.68 -19.85
CA GLY A 634 1.63 22.34 -20.45
C GLY A 634 0.73 23.53 -20.78
N VAL A 635 0.87 24.64 -20.05
CA VAL A 635 0.12 25.88 -20.30
C VAL A 635 0.55 26.50 -21.65
N ALA A 636 1.84 26.41 -21.99
CA ALA A 636 2.37 26.85 -23.28
C ALA A 636 1.92 25.95 -24.45
N TYR A 637 1.67 24.66 -24.18
CA TYR A 637 1.30 23.67 -25.19
C TYR A 637 -0.21 23.63 -25.52
N LEU A 638 -1.07 24.16 -24.65
CA LEU A 638 -2.52 24.19 -24.84
C LEU A 638 -2.96 25.25 -25.87
N LYS A 639 -2.90 24.90 -27.16
CA LYS A 639 -3.56 25.63 -28.27
C LYS A 639 -5.03 25.22 -28.39
N GLN A 640 -5.86 25.46 -27.38
CA GLN A 640 -7.33 25.34 -27.55
C GLN A 640 -7.88 26.59 -28.26
N LYS A 641 -8.97 26.41 -29.05
CA LYS A 641 -9.75 27.54 -29.56
C LYS A 641 -10.22 28.37 -28.36
N GLN A 642 -10.01 29.69 -28.39
CA GLN A 642 -10.55 30.58 -27.38
C GLN A 642 -12.07 30.38 -27.30
N PRO A 643 -12.60 30.01 -26.12
CA PRO A 643 -14.04 30.00 -25.93
C PRO A 643 -14.61 31.40 -26.10
N ASP A 644 -15.88 31.51 -26.48
CA ASP A 644 -16.53 32.81 -26.61
C ASP A 644 -16.69 33.53 -25.26
N ASP A 645 -16.87 34.85 -25.30
CA ASP A 645 -16.98 35.69 -24.10
C ASP A 645 -18.16 35.25 -23.19
N ILE A 646 -19.20 34.66 -23.78
CA ILE A 646 -20.37 34.15 -23.07
C ILE A 646 -19.99 32.95 -22.20
N PHE A 647 -19.24 31.99 -22.75
CA PHE A 647 -18.72 30.85 -22.00
C PHE A 647 -17.77 31.30 -20.88
N VAL A 648 -16.86 32.23 -21.16
CA VAL A 648 -15.90 32.74 -20.18
C VAL A 648 -16.64 33.42 -19.03
N SER A 649 -17.59 34.31 -19.32
CA SER A 649 -18.39 35.01 -18.30
C SER A 649 -19.24 34.04 -17.46
N ALA A 650 -19.91 33.08 -18.09
CA ALA A 650 -20.69 32.07 -17.39
C ALA A 650 -19.83 31.19 -16.47
N THR A 651 -18.61 30.84 -16.91
CA THR A 651 -17.68 30.02 -16.14
C THR A 651 -17.12 30.77 -14.94
N LYS A 652 -16.82 32.08 -15.07
CA LYS A 652 -16.34 32.92 -13.97
C LYS A 652 -17.39 33.18 -12.87
N ASN A 653 -18.68 33.03 -13.19
CA ASN A 653 -19.78 33.20 -12.24
C ASN A 653 -20.04 31.97 -11.35
N LYS A 654 -19.36 30.84 -11.59
CA LYS A 654 -19.43 29.65 -10.72
C LYS A 654 -19.01 29.96 -9.28
N THR A 655 -19.44 29.11 -8.35
CA THR A 655 -19.15 29.21 -6.92
C THR A 655 -17.94 28.38 -6.52
N PHE A 656 -17.01 28.95 -5.74
CA PHE A 656 -15.77 28.28 -5.34
C PHE A 656 -15.61 28.25 -3.82
N GLY A 657 -15.42 27.06 -3.26
CA GLY A 657 -15.09 26.88 -1.84
C GLY A 657 -13.59 26.78 -1.64
N ILE A 658 -13.00 27.59 -0.76
CA ILE A 658 -11.60 27.48 -0.35
C ILE A 658 -11.58 26.98 1.09
N LEU A 659 -11.09 25.75 1.31
CA LEU A 659 -11.10 25.14 2.63
C LEU A 659 -9.78 25.43 3.33
N GLY A 660 -9.82 26.22 4.39
CA GLY A 660 -8.64 26.67 5.15
C GLY A 660 -8.10 28.03 4.67
N GLY A 661 -8.03 28.98 5.60
CA GLY A 661 -7.42 30.30 5.45
C GLY A 661 -5.91 30.30 5.70
N GLY A 662 -5.22 29.20 5.39
CA GLY A 662 -3.76 29.14 5.34
C GLY A 662 -3.19 29.90 4.14
N ILE A 663 -1.87 30.09 4.08
CA ILE A 663 -1.25 30.91 3.03
C ILE A 663 -1.56 30.43 1.60
N SER A 664 -1.69 29.11 1.37
CA SER A 664 -2.10 28.56 0.09
C SER A 664 -3.55 28.90 -0.28
N GLY A 665 -4.48 28.83 0.68
CA GLY A 665 -5.88 29.24 0.47
C GLY A 665 -6.01 30.73 0.18
N LEU A 666 -5.30 31.57 0.94
CA LEU A 666 -5.24 33.03 0.73
C LEU A 666 -4.64 33.39 -0.64
N MET A 667 -3.56 32.69 -1.02
CA MET A 667 -2.94 32.88 -2.33
C MET A 667 -3.91 32.51 -3.46
N SER A 668 -4.62 31.38 -3.35
CA SER A 668 -5.64 30.99 -4.32
C SER A 668 -6.77 32.00 -4.43
N SER A 669 -7.25 32.60 -3.33
CA SER A 669 -8.27 33.65 -3.40
C SER A 669 -7.79 34.89 -4.16
N LEU A 670 -6.54 35.31 -3.93
CA LEU A 670 -5.92 36.42 -4.64
C LEU A 670 -5.78 36.12 -6.15
N ILE A 671 -5.35 34.90 -6.49
CA ILE A 671 -5.23 34.46 -7.89
C ILE A 671 -6.59 34.49 -8.59
N LEU A 672 -7.63 33.92 -7.98
CA LEU A 672 -8.98 33.90 -8.56
C LEU A 672 -9.51 35.31 -8.81
N ASP A 673 -9.34 36.22 -7.86
CA ASP A 673 -9.72 37.63 -8.04
C ASP A 673 -8.94 38.30 -9.18
N SER A 674 -7.64 38.01 -9.31
CA SER A 674 -6.78 38.61 -10.35
C SER A 674 -7.18 38.26 -11.80
N VAL A 675 -7.98 37.19 -11.96
CA VAL A 675 -8.52 36.73 -13.26
C VAL A 675 -10.02 36.96 -13.42
N GLY A 676 -10.65 37.66 -12.48
CA GLY A 676 -12.07 38.05 -12.52
C GLY A 676 -13.03 36.99 -12.01
N ILE A 677 -12.57 36.03 -11.20
CA ILE A 677 -13.40 35.07 -10.48
C ILE A 677 -13.58 35.57 -9.04
N HIS A 678 -14.76 36.13 -8.74
CA HIS A 678 -15.02 36.79 -7.45
C HIS A 678 -15.95 36.00 -6.52
N ASN A 679 -16.69 35.02 -7.05
CA ASN A 679 -17.68 34.23 -6.33
C ASN A 679 -17.04 33.03 -5.62
N TRP A 680 -16.12 33.34 -4.70
CA TRP A 680 -15.45 32.35 -3.87
C TRP A 680 -15.68 32.66 -2.38
N LYS A 681 -15.58 31.64 -1.53
CA LYS A 681 -15.68 31.77 -0.07
C LYS A 681 -14.64 30.92 0.64
N ILE A 682 -13.95 31.49 1.62
CA ILE A 682 -13.00 30.78 2.49
C ILE A 682 -13.75 30.27 3.72
N LEU A 683 -13.58 28.98 4.04
CA LEU A 683 -14.05 28.38 5.29
C LEU A 683 -12.83 28.09 6.16
N GLU A 684 -12.64 28.89 7.22
CA GLU A 684 -11.49 28.80 8.13
C GLU A 684 -11.94 28.27 9.49
N SER A 685 -11.28 27.21 9.97
CA SER A 685 -11.68 26.54 11.20
C SER A 685 -11.29 27.29 12.48
N SER A 686 -10.26 28.13 12.44
CA SER A 686 -9.84 28.96 13.56
C SER A 686 -10.45 30.37 13.48
N GLU A 687 -10.10 31.21 14.45
CA GLU A 687 -10.46 32.63 14.51
C GLU A 687 -9.51 33.55 13.73
N ARG A 688 -8.52 33.01 13.03
CA ARG A 688 -7.47 33.79 12.34
C ARG A 688 -7.02 33.15 11.03
N VAL A 689 -6.49 33.97 10.13
CA VAL A 689 -5.83 33.49 8.91
C VAL A 689 -4.35 33.18 9.13
N GLY A 690 -3.75 32.48 8.18
CA GLY A 690 -2.32 32.18 8.13
C GLY A 690 -1.95 30.74 8.47
N GLY A 691 -2.88 29.95 9.00
CA GLY A 691 -2.65 28.54 9.32
C GLY A 691 -1.43 28.36 10.24
N ARG A 692 -0.37 27.71 9.74
CA ARG A 692 0.89 27.47 10.47
C ARG A 692 1.80 28.70 10.59
N ILE A 693 1.51 29.79 9.90
CA ILE A 693 2.23 31.07 10.06
C ILE A 693 1.73 31.75 11.33
N ARG A 694 2.50 31.63 12.42
CA ARG A 694 2.11 32.15 13.75
C ARG A 694 3.26 32.85 14.44
N THR A 695 3.01 34.09 14.83
CA THR A 695 3.91 34.96 15.59
C THR A 695 3.30 35.17 16.98
N ALA A 696 4.10 35.05 18.03
CA ALA A 696 3.70 35.36 19.39
C ALA A 696 4.07 36.81 19.74
N TYR A 697 3.09 37.55 20.24
CA TYR A 697 3.29 38.83 20.90
C TYR A 697 2.93 38.64 22.39
N LEU A 698 3.89 38.89 23.28
CA LEU A 698 3.76 38.57 24.71
C LEU A 698 3.41 39.83 25.50
N ASN A 699 2.63 39.67 26.57
CA ASN A 699 2.25 40.78 27.46
C ASN A 699 1.54 41.94 26.74
N GLY A 700 0.69 41.61 25.74
CA GLY A 700 -0.09 42.61 25.00
C GLY A 700 0.71 43.50 24.06
N THR A 701 1.94 43.11 23.69
CA THR A 701 2.77 43.86 22.75
C THR A 701 2.19 43.85 21.33
N SER A 702 2.55 44.87 20.57
CA SER A 702 2.25 45.02 19.15
C SER A 702 3.46 44.63 18.29
N PRO A 703 3.27 44.38 16.98
CA PRO A 703 4.36 44.20 16.03
C PRO A 703 5.43 45.31 16.06
N GLU A 704 5.02 46.54 16.35
CA GLU A 704 5.86 47.74 16.36
C GLU A 704 6.78 47.79 17.58
N ASP A 705 6.39 47.14 18.68
CA ASP A 705 7.18 47.06 19.91
C ASP A 705 8.40 46.14 19.77
N GLY A 706 8.46 45.31 18.72
CA GLY A 706 9.56 44.38 18.43
C GLY A 706 9.78 43.28 19.47
N GLN A 707 8.81 43.09 20.36
CA GLN A 707 8.77 42.04 21.37
C GLN A 707 7.90 40.88 20.90
N TYR A 708 8.43 40.12 19.96
CA TYR A 708 7.75 38.97 19.38
C TYR A 708 8.74 37.85 19.09
N HIS A 709 8.24 36.64 18.87
CA HIS A 709 9.00 35.59 18.17
C HIS A 709 8.06 34.64 17.44
N GLU A 710 8.60 33.93 16.46
CA GLU A 710 7.87 33.06 15.55
C GLU A 710 7.63 31.67 16.12
N LEU A 711 6.36 31.29 16.27
CA LEU A 711 5.94 29.95 16.69
C LEU A 711 5.73 29.00 15.51
N GLY A 712 5.77 29.50 14.27
CA GLY A 712 5.73 28.72 13.03
C GLY A 712 7.01 28.90 12.20
N PRO A 713 6.93 29.20 10.88
CA PRO A 713 8.09 29.57 10.09
C PRO A 713 8.70 30.88 10.61
N MET A 714 10.01 31.08 10.42
CA MET A 714 10.71 32.23 11.01
C MET A 714 11.62 33.04 10.08
N ARG A 715 11.99 32.48 8.93
CA ARG A 715 12.96 33.08 8.02
C ARG A 715 12.85 32.47 6.61
N PHE A 716 13.44 33.17 5.66
CA PHE A 716 13.56 32.79 4.25
C PHE A 716 15.03 32.86 3.83
N PRO A 717 15.54 31.87 3.08
CA PRO A 717 16.86 31.99 2.48
C PRO A 717 16.80 33.05 1.38
N TYR A 718 17.81 33.93 1.31
CA TYR A 718 17.83 35.06 0.39
C TYR A 718 18.93 34.91 -0.64
N GLU A 719 20.18 34.76 -0.18
CA GLU A 719 21.37 34.64 -1.02
C GLU A 719 22.35 33.62 -0.44
N LEU A 720 23.11 32.99 -1.33
CA LEU A 720 24.23 32.11 -1.05
C LEU A 720 25.51 32.75 -1.59
N THR A 721 26.56 32.81 -0.77
CA THR A 721 27.90 33.26 -1.18
C THR A 721 28.82 32.05 -1.24
N ASP A 722 29.38 31.80 -2.41
CA ASP A 722 30.34 30.73 -2.66
C ASP A 722 31.67 31.07 -1.97
N SER A 723 32.15 30.20 -1.09
CA SER A 723 33.34 30.46 -0.28
C SER A 723 34.64 30.46 -1.08
N GLU A 724 34.68 29.80 -2.25
CA GLU A 724 35.89 29.70 -3.08
C GLU A 724 35.96 30.87 -4.07
N THR A 725 34.83 31.19 -4.70
CA THR A 725 34.77 32.24 -5.74
C THR A 725 34.36 33.60 -5.20
N ASN A 726 33.81 33.66 -3.98
CA ASN A 726 33.21 34.85 -3.36
C ASN A 726 32.05 35.47 -4.17
N GLU A 727 31.50 34.72 -5.13
CA GLU A 727 30.35 35.12 -5.93
C GLU A 727 29.05 34.84 -5.15
N THR A 728 28.04 35.70 -5.31
CA THR A 728 26.77 35.59 -4.57
C THR A 728 25.60 35.30 -5.52
N PHE A 729 24.78 34.33 -5.16
CA PHE A 729 23.61 33.88 -5.93
C PHE A 729 22.34 34.00 -5.10
N PRO A 730 21.28 34.62 -5.63
CA PRO A 730 19.97 34.61 -5.00
C PRO A 730 19.31 33.23 -5.10
N PHE A 731 18.54 32.86 -4.07
CA PHE A 731 17.59 31.73 -4.16
C PHE A 731 16.37 32.18 -4.98
N MET A 732 16.32 31.73 -6.23
CA MET A 732 15.39 32.29 -7.20
C MET A 732 13.94 31.90 -6.91
N ASP A 733 13.69 30.67 -6.47
CA ASP A 733 12.36 30.18 -6.10
C ASP A 733 11.69 31.03 -5.00
N GLN A 734 12.44 31.46 -3.98
CA GLN A 734 11.94 32.28 -2.87
C GLN A 734 11.45 33.68 -3.31
N ARG A 735 11.79 34.13 -4.53
CA ARG A 735 11.32 35.41 -5.09
C ARG A 735 9.80 35.55 -5.12
N MET A 736 9.08 34.44 -5.19
CA MET A 736 7.61 34.43 -5.13
C MET A 736 7.07 35.05 -3.83
N ILE A 737 7.78 34.88 -2.70
CA ILE A 737 7.38 35.43 -1.39
C ILE A 737 7.51 36.95 -1.40
N PHE A 738 8.61 37.48 -1.93
CA PHE A 738 8.84 38.92 -2.03
C PHE A 738 7.84 39.57 -3.00
N GLN A 739 7.57 38.94 -4.14
CA GLN A 739 6.55 39.42 -5.06
C GLN A 739 5.16 39.43 -4.41
N LEU A 740 4.80 38.39 -3.66
CA LEU A 740 3.51 38.37 -2.96
C LEU A 740 3.41 39.54 -1.96
N ALA A 741 4.48 39.79 -1.21
CA ALA A 741 4.52 40.94 -0.31
C ALA A 741 4.37 42.26 -1.07
N ASP A 742 5.01 42.44 -2.23
CA ASP A 742 4.86 43.64 -3.07
C ASP A 742 3.42 43.83 -3.54
N VAL A 743 2.78 42.77 -4.04
CA VAL A 743 1.38 42.81 -4.48
C VAL A 743 0.45 43.18 -3.32
N LEU A 744 0.63 42.58 -2.15
CA LEU A 744 -0.17 42.90 -0.96
C LEU A 744 0.09 44.32 -0.46
N ASN A 745 1.34 44.79 -0.51
CA ASN A 745 1.70 46.17 -0.17
C ASN A 745 1.02 47.17 -1.11
N ASP A 746 0.96 46.85 -2.40
CA ASP A 746 0.26 47.64 -3.42
C ASP A 746 -1.25 47.67 -3.19
N MET A 747 -1.86 46.54 -2.87
CA MET A 747 -3.28 46.46 -2.51
C MET A 747 -3.60 47.23 -1.21
N ASN A 748 -2.62 47.36 -0.31
CA ASN A 748 -2.74 48.02 0.98
C ASN A 748 -2.03 49.39 1.06
N GLN A 749 -1.79 50.09 -0.06
CA GLN A 749 -1.04 51.36 -0.09
C GLN A 749 -1.54 52.43 0.90
N GLY A 750 -2.84 52.39 1.25
CA GLY A 750 -3.46 53.29 2.22
C GLY A 750 -3.24 52.92 3.70
N ASN A 751 -2.75 51.72 4.02
CA ASN A 751 -2.65 51.23 5.39
C ASN A 751 -1.23 50.78 5.77
N LYS A 752 -0.51 51.63 6.50
CA LYS A 752 0.87 51.35 6.96
C LYS A 752 0.97 50.14 7.89
N SER A 753 -0.07 49.79 8.65
CA SER A 753 -0.03 48.68 9.59
C SER A 753 -0.11 47.31 8.91
N LEU A 754 -0.51 47.24 7.65
CA LEU A 754 -0.61 46.01 6.86
C LEU A 754 0.56 45.82 5.89
N GLN A 755 1.48 46.79 5.84
CA GLN A 755 2.65 46.68 4.99
C GLN A 755 3.55 45.54 5.48
N VAL A 756 3.88 44.64 4.57
CA VAL A 756 4.81 43.52 4.73
C VAL A 756 6.19 44.01 4.34
N LYS A 757 7.07 44.13 5.33
CA LYS A 757 8.44 44.61 5.15
C LYS A 757 9.43 43.55 5.63
N PHE A 758 10.53 43.39 4.92
CA PHE A 758 11.56 42.42 5.27
C PHE A 758 12.64 43.04 6.16
N TRP A 759 13.25 42.19 6.99
CA TRP A 759 14.41 42.49 7.83
C TRP A 759 15.44 41.38 7.63
N ASP A 760 16.73 41.70 7.63
CA ASP A 760 17.80 40.70 7.72
C ASP A 760 17.64 39.78 8.96
N TRP A 761 17.82 38.48 8.73
CA TRP A 761 17.85 37.47 9.77
C TRP A 761 19.30 37.02 10.00
N ILE A 762 19.78 37.12 11.24
CA ILE A 762 21.11 36.63 11.63
C ILE A 762 21.00 35.15 11.93
N GLN A 763 21.52 34.31 11.02
CA GLN A 763 21.49 32.86 11.15
C GLN A 763 22.45 32.33 12.22
N SER A 764 23.68 32.83 12.22
CA SER A 764 24.78 32.38 13.08
C SER A 764 25.48 33.62 13.63
N SER A 765 25.86 33.58 14.90
CA SER A 765 26.64 34.63 15.55
C SER A 765 27.80 34.00 16.33
N PRO A 766 29.00 34.60 16.37
CA PRO A 766 30.17 33.97 17.01
C PRO A 766 29.97 33.65 18.50
N ASN A 767 29.18 34.47 19.18
CA ASN A 767 29.00 34.40 20.63
C ASN A 767 27.80 33.54 21.05
N THR A 768 27.05 32.94 20.11
CA THR A 768 25.99 32.00 20.50
C THR A 768 26.57 30.81 21.24
N PRO A 769 25.93 30.33 22.32
CA PRO A 769 26.39 29.18 23.07
C PRO A 769 26.36 27.93 22.19
N VAL A 770 27.32 27.04 22.39
CA VAL A 770 27.38 25.74 21.72
C VAL A 770 27.48 24.65 22.76
N ASP A 771 26.93 23.49 22.44
CA ASP A 771 27.05 22.36 23.34
C ASP A 771 28.50 21.89 23.46
N SER A 772 28.91 21.66 24.70
CA SER A 772 30.23 21.16 25.08
C SER A 772 30.07 20.43 26.40
N PRO A 773 30.74 19.31 26.66
CA PRO A 773 30.80 18.70 27.99
C PRO A 773 31.60 19.58 28.96
N PHE A 774 32.38 20.53 28.44
CA PHE A 774 33.17 21.47 29.22
C PHE A 774 32.37 22.77 29.43
N ARG A 775 32.59 23.42 30.57
CA ARG A 775 31.93 24.68 30.95
C ARG A 775 32.98 25.78 31.12
N ARG A 776 32.56 27.02 30.89
CA ARG A 776 33.34 28.20 31.28
C ARG A 776 33.57 28.20 32.80
N PRO A 777 34.55 28.95 33.33
CA PRO A 777 34.80 29.02 34.77
C PRO A 777 33.59 29.49 35.62
N ASP A 778 32.66 30.22 35.00
CA ASP A 778 31.41 30.67 35.60
C ASP A 778 30.28 29.62 35.54
N GLY A 779 30.55 28.44 34.97
CA GLY A 779 29.60 27.33 34.84
C GLY A 779 28.72 27.39 33.58
N THR A 780 28.84 28.43 32.75
CA THR A 780 28.02 28.60 31.53
C THR A 780 28.59 27.84 30.32
N PHE A 781 27.79 27.73 29.26
CA PHE A 781 28.21 27.09 28.00
C PHE A 781 29.21 27.98 27.24
N PRO A 782 30.29 27.44 26.66
CA PRO A 782 31.20 28.24 25.82
C PRO A 782 30.50 28.71 24.53
N SER A 783 30.99 29.78 23.95
CA SER A 783 30.52 30.27 22.65
C SER A 783 31.13 29.51 21.48
N LYS A 784 30.49 29.61 20.30
CA LYS A 784 31.02 29.06 19.04
C LYS A 784 32.44 29.57 18.75
N PHE A 785 32.71 30.83 19.02
CA PHE A 785 34.03 31.44 18.87
C PHE A 785 35.06 30.85 19.85
N GLU A 786 34.69 30.66 21.12
CA GLU A 786 35.58 30.06 22.12
C GLU A 786 35.90 28.61 21.79
N VAL A 787 34.92 27.81 21.38
CA VAL A 787 35.17 26.41 20.97
C VAL A 787 36.08 26.33 19.75
N ALA A 788 35.92 27.22 18.78
CA ALA A 788 36.77 27.25 17.58
C ALA A 788 38.22 27.66 17.88
N ASN A 789 38.48 28.44 18.93
CA ASN A 789 39.81 28.98 19.25
C ASN A 789 40.46 28.36 20.50
N ASN A 790 39.72 27.58 21.28
CA ASN A 790 40.20 26.92 22.49
C ASN A 790 39.87 25.41 22.45
N PRO A 791 40.86 24.53 22.21
CA PRO A 791 40.68 23.09 22.20
C PRO A 791 40.08 22.53 23.49
N ASP A 792 40.30 23.19 24.63
CA ASP A 792 39.79 22.76 25.95
C ASP A 792 38.25 22.77 26.03
N TYR A 793 37.58 23.50 25.13
CA TYR A 793 36.11 23.52 25.03
C TYR A 793 35.58 22.66 23.88
N SER A 794 36.45 22.06 23.06
CA SER A 794 36.06 21.20 21.94
C SER A 794 35.71 19.79 22.42
N ASN A 795 34.63 19.23 21.88
CA ASN A 795 34.26 17.82 22.07
C ASN A 795 34.05 17.18 20.70
N PRO A 796 35.14 16.73 20.04
CA PRO A 796 35.02 16.08 18.74
C PRO A 796 34.16 14.83 18.87
N ALA A 797 33.39 14.52 17.83
CA ALA A 797 32.68 13.24 17.75
C ALA A 797 33.70 12.11 17.84
N VAL A 798 33.44 11.14 18.72
CA VAL A 798 34.25 9.93 18.85
C VAL A 798 33.45 8.79 18.26
N TYR A 799 33.94 8.22 17.16
CA TYR A 799 33.29 7.09 16.52
C TYR A 799 33.81 5.77 17.10
N SER A 800 32.97 4.74 17.09
CA SER A 800 33.38 3.38 17.46
C SER A 800 34.45 2.82 16.52
N ASN A 801 34.46 3.29 15.27
CA ASN A 801 35.44 2.99 14.24
C ASN A 801 35.58 4.20 13.30
N ASP A 802 36.60 5.03 13.52
CA ASP A 802 36.80 6.27 12.78
C ASP A 802 36.93 6.03 11.27
N THR A 803 37.65 5.00 10.84
CA THR A 803 37.81 4.69 9.40
C THR A 803 36.49 4.31 8.76
N ALA A 804 35.69 3.46 9.42
CA ALA A 804 34.39 3.07 8.87
C ALA A 804 33.39 4.25 8.88
N ALA A 805 33.49 5.15 9.85
CA ALA A 805 32.68 6.37 9.90
C ALA A 805 33.07 7.33 8.78
N GLU A 806 34.37 7.56 8.54
CA GLU A 806 34.87 8.36 7.41
C GLU A 806 34.43 7.79 6.06
N GLU A 807 34.52 6.47 5.86
CA GLU A 807 34.05 5.79 4.65
C GLU A 807 32.54 5.97 4.44
N ALA A 808 31.75 5.87 5.52
CA ALA A 808 30.30 6.06 5.46
C ALA A 808 29.91 7.51 5.15
N ILE A 809 30.58 8.48 5.78
CA ILE A 809 30.39 9.92 5.50
C ILE A 809 30.72 10.19 4.02
N GLN A 810 31.89 9.72 3.56
CA GLN A 810 32.30 9.89 2.17
C GLN A 810 31.30 9.25 1.20
N ALA A 811 30.75 8.07 1.52
CA ALA A 811 29.76 7.42 0.67
C ALA A 811 28.45 8.22 0.57
N LEU A 812 28.02 8.87 1.64
CA LEU A 812 26.89 9.80 1.61
C LEU A 812 27.21 11.05 0.79
N ASP A 813 28.39 11.64 0.98
CA ASP A 813 28.83 12.83 0.23
C ASP A 813 28.93 12.54 -1.27
N ASP A 814 29.46 11.38 -1.64
CA ASP A 814 29.54 10.90 -3.02
C ASP A 814 28.16 10.71 -3.63
N PHE A 815 27.20 10.13 -2.87
CA PHE A 815 25.83 9.96 -3.33
C PHE A 815 25.11 11.30 -3.53
N LYS A 816 25.25 12.22 -2.57
CA LYS A 816 24.65 13.56 -2.64
C LYS A 816 25.24 14.35 -3.80
N GLY A 817 26.56 14.20 -4.04
CA GLY A 817 27.27 14.78 -5.16
C GLY A 817 27.12 16.30 -5.26
N LEU A 818 27.09 17.00 -4.12
CA LEU A 818 26.85 18.44 -4.03
C LEU A 818 28.10 19.27 -4.41
N THR A 819 28.45 19.27 -5.69
CA THR A 819 29.51 20.15 -6.19
C THR A 819 29.08 21.63 -6.16
N PRO A 820 30.02 22.59 -6.12
CA PRO A 820 29.69 24.02 -6.20
C PRO A 820 28.82 24.38 -7.41
N GLU A 821 29.02 23.72 -8.56
CA GLU A 821 28.20 23.91 -9.76
C GLU A 821 26.76 23.40 -9.54
N LYS A 822 26.60 22.23 -8.90
CA LYS A 822 25.28 21.65 -8.58
C LYS A 822 24.52 22.54 -7.61
N ILE A 823 25.17 23.00 -6.55
CA ILE A 823 24.61 23.96 -5.58
C ILE A 823 24.16 25.24 -6.29
N ARG A 824 25.00 25.81 -7.15
CA ARG A 824 24.69 27.01 -7.93
C ARG A 824 23.52 26.79 -8.90
N MET A 825 23.39 25.59 -9.48
CA MET A 825 22.26 25.24 -10.33
C MET A 825 20.97 25.18 -9.51
N TYR A 826 21.02 24.56 -8.33
CA TYR A 826 19.88 24.41 -7.45
C TYR A 826 19.34 25.75 -6.93
N THR A 827 20.20 26.72 -6.58
CA THR A 827 19.76 28.07 -6.18
C THR A 827 19.07 28.84 -7.31
N LYS A 828 19.46 28.58 -8.57
CA LYS A 828 18.93 29.28 -9.75
C LYS A 828 17.65 28.67 -10.29
N ASN A 829 17.51 27.35 -10.25
CA ASN A 829 16.36 26.65 -10.82
C ASN A 829 16.01 25.40 -9.98
N ILE A 830 15.10 25.61 -9.01
CA ILE A 830 14.61 24.55 -8.12
C ILE A 830 13.86 23.43 -8.87
N PHE A 831 13.25 23.75 -10.02
CA PHE A 831 12.50 22.78 -10.83
C PHE A 831 13.44 21.81 -11.54
N LYS A 832 14.52 22.34 -12.12
CA LYS A 832 15.61 21.55 -12.68
C LYS A 832 16.31 20.74 -11.60
N ALA A 833 16.48 21.33 -10.41
CA ALA A 833 17.04 20.65 -9.25
C ALA A 833 16.21 19.43 -8.83
N TYR A 834 14.89 19.59 -8.70
CA TYR A 834 13.98 18.50 -8.41
C TYR A 834 14.02 17.39 -9.47
N LYS A 835 14.03 17.78 -10.76
CA LYS A 835 14.15 16.83 -11.87
C LYS A 835 15.45 16.03 -11.78
N GLN A 836 16.58 16.70 -11.54
CA GLN A 836 17.88 16.05 -11.35
C GLN A 836 17.87 15.11 -10.14
N ALA A 837 17.34 15.53 -8.99
CA ALA A 837 17.25 14.70 -7.80
C ALA A 837 16.39 13.44 -8.02
N LYS A 838 15.33 13.54 -8.83
CA LYS A 838 14.53 12.38 -9.26
C LYS A 838 15.36 11.42 -10.13
N GLU A 839 16.12 11.95 -11.08
CA GLU A 839 16.98 11.16 -11.99
C GLU A 839 18.18 10.52 -11.26
N ASP A 840 18.72 11.19 -10.25
CA ASP A 840 19.83 10.73 -9.41
C ASP A 840 19.40 9.66 -8.38
N GLY A 841 18.09 9.40 -8.22
CA GLY A 841 17.56 8.41 -7.26
C GLY A 841 17.53 8.90 -5.81
N SER A 842 17.59 10.21 -5.56
CA SER A 842 17.63 10.79 -4.20
C SER A 842 16.40 10.47 -3.34
N PHE A 843 15.29 10.03 -3.97
CA PHE A 843 14.04 9.66 -3.28
C PHE A 843 13.89 8.17 -2.94
N ASP A 844 14.83 7.34 -3.41
CA ASP A 844 14.77 5.88 -3.28
C ASP A 844 15.28 5.39 -1.93
N TYR A 845 16.12 6.19 -1.26
CA TYR A 845 16.74 5.87 0.01
C TYR A 845 16.68 7.04 0.99
N SER A 846 16.55 6.73 2.27
CA SER A 846 17.06 7.58 3.35
C SER A 846 18.58 7.40 3.49
N GLU A 847 19.30 8.34 4.12
CA GLU A 847 20.72 8.19 4.42
C GLU A 847 21.02 6.88 5.17
N VAL A 848 20.21 6.56 6.17
CA VAL A 848 20.32 5.33 6.98
C VAL A 848 20.16 4.09 6.12
N SER A 849 19.11 4.03 5.29
CA SER A 849 18.90 2.89 4.38
C SER A 849 19.98 2.79 3.30
N TYR A 850 20.52 3.92 2.83
CA TYR A 850 21.61 3.90 1.85
C TYR A 850 22.87 3.29 2.46
N LEU A 851 23.25 3.74 3.67
CA LEU A 851 24.39 3.17 4.40
C LEU A 851 24.20 1.69 4.73
N ARG A 852 23.02 1.29 5.18
CA ARG A 852 22.74 -0.11 5.59
C ARG A 852 22.52 -1.06 4.43
N ASP A 853 21.75 -0.64 3.44
CA ASP A 853 21.27 -1.52 2.37
C ASP A 853 22.11 -1.43 1.10
N VAL A 854 22.79 -0.31 0.85
CA VAL A 854 23.69 -0.15 -0.32
C VAL A 854 25.15 -0.29 0.09
N ILE A 855 25.63 0.54 1.01
CA ILE A 855 27.05 0.56 1.42
C ILE A 855 27.39 -0.62 2.34
N LYS A 856 26.39 -1.17 3.03
CA LYS A 856 26.52 -2.28 4.00
C LYS A 856 27.35 -1.92 5.24
N THR A 857 27.36 -0.65 5.63
CA THR A 857 27.99 -0.16 6.86
C THR A 857 27.37 -0.84 8.09
N GLU A 858 28.15 -1.14 9.13
CA GLU A 858 27.63 -1.70 10.39
C GLU A 858 26.59 -0.78 11.04
N LEU A 859 25.67 -1.36 11.82
CA LEU A 859 24.55 -0.61 12.39
C LEU A 859 25.02 0.48 13.37
N ASN A 860 26.04 0.19 14.19
CA ASN A 860 26.57 1.15 15.15
C ASN A 860 27.20 2.37 14.43
N VAL A 861 28.09 2.09 13.48
CA VAL A 861 28.72 3.15 12.66
C VAL A 861 27.66 3.92 11.86
N THR A 862 26.64 3.24 11.33
CA THR A 862 25.52 3.91 10.65
C THR A 862 24.83 4.89 11.58
N ASP A 863 24.44 4.47 12.80
CA ASP A 863 23.73 5.32 13.76
C ASP A 863 24.59 6.49 14.26
N GLU A 864 25.91 6.28 14.39
CA GLU A 864 26.87 7.33 14.74
C GLU A 864 27.05 8.37 13.63
N VAL A 865 26.96 7.98 12.35
CA VAL A 865 27.11 8.86 11.17
C VAL A 865 25.79 9.54 10.79
N SER A 866 24.70 8.78 10.71
CA SER A 866 23.35 9.26 10.42
C SER A 866 22.38 8.55 11.36
N PRO A 867 21.83 9.25 12.37
CA PRO A 867 20.97 8.65 13.37
C PRO A 867 19.84 7.83 12.77
N THR A 868 19.62 6.61 13.27
CA THR A 868 18.70 5.61 12.69
C THR A 868 17.23 6.04 12.65
N HIS A 869 16.87 7.13 13.33
CA HIS A 869 15.54 7.72 13.26
C HIS A 869 15.33 8.65 12.05
N ILE A 870 16.37 8.92 11.26
CA ILE A 870 16.29 9.69 10.01
C ILE A 870 15.82 8.75 8.89
N TYR A 871 14.53 8.81 8.57
CA TYR A 871 13.90 7.93 7.57
C TYR A 871 13.30 8.69 6.36
N TRP A 872 13.52 10.01 6.28
CA TRP A 872 13.09 10.81 5.12
C TRP A 872 14.09 10.68 3.96
N PRO A 873 13.65 10.94 2.71
CA PRO A 873 14.53 10.90 1.54
C PRO A 873 15.60 12.01 1.56
N MET A 874 16.63 11.83 0.75
CA MET A 874 17.71 12.80 0.58
C MET A 874 17.22 13.98 -0.28
N TRP A 875 16.88 15.09 0.39
CA TRP A 875 16.24 16.28 -0.18
C TRP A 875 17.24 17.40 -0.47
N GLU A 876 18.42 17.08 -0.98
CA GLU A 876 19.54 18.04 -1.07
C GLU A 876 19.19 19.31 -1.85
N TYR A 877 18.30 19.21 -2.85
CA TYR A 877 17.84 20.36 -3.62
C TYR A 877 17.09 21.42 -2.80
N GLU A 878 16.49 21.06 -1.66
CA GLU A 878 15.93 22.03 -0.71
C GLU A 878 16.79 22.20 0.55
N THR A 879 17.52 21.18 1.01
CA THR A 879 18.37 21.36 2.21
C THR A 879 19.53 22.33 1.96
N ILE A 880 19.92 22.58 0.69
CA ILE A 880 20.86 23.66 0.36
C ILE A 880 20.40 25.05 0.81
N TYR A 881 19.10 25.26 1.11
CA TYR A 881 18.65 26.51 1.71
C TYR A 881 19.41 26.81 3.01
N PHE A 882 19.78 25.77 3.77
CA PHE A 882 20.56 25.94 5.00
C PHE A 882 21.99 26.42 4.77
N LEU A 883 22.50 26.38 3.53
CA LEU A 883 23.79 26.95 3.15
C LEU A 883 23.73 28.46 2.91
N ALA A 884 22.54 29.07 2.89
CA ALA A 884 22.39 30.50 2.59
C ALA A 884 23.28 31.37 3.50
N SER A 885 24.06 32.25 2.87
CA SER A 885 24.90 33.24 3.56
C SER A 885 24.06 34.40 4.09
N LYS A 886 22.92 34.68 3.46
CA LYS A 886 21.98 35.71 3.87
C LYS A 886 20.56 35.16 3.99
N TRP A 887 19.94 35.50 5.11
CA TRP A 887 18.55 35.17 5.44
C TRP A 887 17.76 36.44 5.69
N VAL A 888 16.45 36.37 5.48
CA VAL A 888 15.53 37.46 5.78
C VAL A 888 14.29 36.95 6.52
N THR A 889 13.62 37.85 7.24
CA THR A 889 12.38 37.62 7.98
C THR A 889 11.43 38.81 7.76
N ILE A 890 10.25 38.79 8.35
CA ILE A 890 9.27 39.88 8.25
C ILE A 890 9.33 40.76 9.49
N LYS A 891 9.51 42.06 9.29
CA LYS A 891 9.50 43.06 10.36
C LYS A 891 8.14 43.07 11.05
N GLY A 892 8.14 42.89 12.37
CA GLY A 892 6.92 42.78 13.16
C GLY A 892 6.30 41.38 13.14
N GLY A 893 6.93 40.42 12.48
CA GLY A 893 6.58 39.00 12.51
C GLY A 893 5.91 38.47 11.24
N LEU A 894 6.11 37.18 10.96
CA LEU A 894 5.63 36.53 9.75
C LEU A 894 4.11 36.48 9.63
N SER A 895 3.38 36.58 10.75
CA SER A 895 1.90 36.67 10.73
C SER A 895 1.38 37.92 10.00
N ARG A 896 2.23 38.93 9.76
CA ARG A 896 1.86 40.10 8.96
C ARG A 896 1.60 39.76 7.49
N LEU A 897 2.26 38.73 6.96
CA LEU A 897 2.04 38.29 5.58
C LEU A 897 0.59 37.82 5.34
N PRO A 898 0.05 36.83 6.09
CA PRO A 898 -1.36 36.46 5.95
C PRO A 898 -2.32 37.56 6.42
N ALA A 899 -1.98 38.37 7.43
CA ALA A 899 -2.83 39.47 7.89
C ALA A 899 -3.07 40.53 6.79
N ALA A 900 -2.11 40.75 5.89
CA ALA A 900 -2.26 41.68 4.78
C ALA A 900 -3.35 41.27 3.77
N PHE A 901 -3.83 40.02 3.79
CA PHE A 901 -4.98 39.59 3.00
C PHE A 901 -6.32 39.97 3.63
N GLU A 902 -6.38 40.13 4.96
CA GLU A 902 -7.65 40.25 5.69
C GLU A 902 -8.61 41.28 5.10
N PRO A 903 -8.21 42.54 4.81
CA PRO A 903 -9.14 43.54 4.27
C PRO A 903 -9.77 43.15 2.93
N HIS A 904 -9.14 42.26 2.18
CA HIS A 904 -9.57 41.86 0.84
C HIS A 904 -10.48 40.63 0.84
N ILE A 905 -10.62 39.97 2.00
CA ILE A 905 -11.36 38.72 2.14
C ILE A 905 -12.48 38.79 3.18
N GLN A 906 -12.62 39.87 3.97
CA GLN A 906 -13.52 39.93 5.14
C GLN A 906 -14.97 39.53 4.80
N ASP A 907 -15.50 39.98 3.66
CA ASP A 907 -16.88 39.69 3.23
C ASP A 907 -17.05 38.27 2.65
N ARG A 908 -15.94 37.54 2.48
CA ARG A 908 -15.87 36.23 1.80
C ARG A 908 -15.19 35.15 2.64
N ILE A 909 -14.91 35.41 3.92
CA ILE A 909 -14.37 34.42 4.84
C ILE A 909 -15.37 34.11 5.96
N GLN A 910 -15.52 32.82 6.27
CA GLN A 910 -16.23 32.34 7.45
C GLN A 910 -15.21 31.75 8.43
N TYR A 911 -14.93 32.48 9.50
CA TYR A 911 -14.16 31.98 10.63
C TYR A 911 -14.96 30.98 11.45
N ASN A 912 -14.24 30.19 12.27
CA ASN A 912 -14.80 29.14 13.11
C ASN A 912 -15.62 28.10 12.32
N ALA A 913 -15.36 27.91 11.02
CA ALA A 913 -16.00 26.87 10.21
C ALA A 913 -15.19 25.56 10.26
N LYS A 914 -15.43 24.72 11.27
CA LYS A 914 -14.80 23.41 11.38
C LYS A 914 -15.50 22.39 10.46
N ILE A 915 -14.90 22.18 9.29
CA ILE A 915 -15.39 21.24 8.27
C ILE A 915 -15.24 19.80 8.77
N ASN A 916 -16.20 18.95 8.40
CA ASN A 916 -16.18 17.52 8.74
C ASN A 916 -16.51 16.60 7.56
N GLY A 917 -16.84 17.17 6.38
CA GLY A 917 -17.19 16.36 5.23
C GLY A 917 -17.34 17.14 3.93
N LEU A 918 -17.10 16.41 2.86
CA LEU A 918 -17.29 16.78 1.47
C LEU A 918 -18.16 15.71 0.83
N ARG A 919 -19.25 16.11 0.18
CA ARG A 919 -20.11 15.20 -0.59
C ARG A 919 -20.30 15.75 -1.99
N TYR A 920 -19.86 15.00 -2.99
CA TYR A 920 -20.16 15.30 -4.38
C TYR A 920 -21.60 14.93 -4.71
N ASN A 921 -22.34 15.85 -5.32
CA ASN A 921 -23.71 15.67 -5.75
C ASN A 921 -23.71 15.46 -7.28
N GLU A 922 -23.99 14.23 -7.72
CA GLU A 922 -23.96 13.86 -9.15
C GLU A 922 -24.97 14.63 -9.99
N ASP A 923 -26.16 14.91 -9.44
CA ASP A 923 -27.28 15.49 -10.18
C ASP A 923 -26.99 16.91 -10.69
N ASN A 924 -26.29 17.72 -9.89
CA ASN A 924 -25.98 19.11 -10.22
C ASN A 924 -24.48 19.38 -10.36
N LYS A 925 -23.63 18.35 -10.22
CA LYS A 925 -22.16 18.42 -10.30
C LYS A 925 -21.55 19.45 -9.32
N THR A 926 -22.09 19.55 -8.12
CA THR A 926 -21.59 20.43 -7.04
C THR A 926 -21.05 19.63 -5.86
N LEU A 927 -20.22 20.27 -5.03
CA LEU A 927 -19.74 19.76 -3.76
C LEU A 927 -20.50 20.40 -2.60
N SER A 928 -21.16 19.58 -1.79
CA SER A 928 -21.64 19.99 -0.46
C SER A 928 -20.51 19.88 0.56
N VAL A 929 -20.19 21.00 1.21
CA VAL A 929 -19.25 21.10 2.33
C VAL A 929 -20.04 21.19 3.62
N SER A 930 -19.90 20.20 4.50
CA SER A 930 -20.55 20.21 5.82
C SER A 930 -19.59 20.68 6.90
N TRP A 931 -20.03 21.62 7.73
CA TRP A 931 -19.20 22.20 8.80
C TRP A 931 -20.03 22.52 10.05
N LYS A 932 -19.33 22.74 11.16
CA LYS A 932 -19.91 23.22 12.42
C LYS A 932 -19.03 24.31 13.05
N PRO A 933 -19.60 25.21 13.86
CA PRO A 933 -18.82 26.21 14.58
C PRO A 933 -17.71 25.55 15.43
N THR A 934 -16.51 26.10 15.43
CA THR A 934 -15.45 25.67 16.35
C THR A 934 -15.90 25.88 17.81
N GLY A 935 -15.59 24.92 18.68
CA GLY A 935 -16.11 24.87 20.06
C GLY A 935 -17.55 24.34 20.20
N SER A 936 -18.23 24.00 19.10
CA SER A 936 -19.55 23.33 19.17
C SER A 936 -19.47 21.92 19.77
N GLU A 937 -20.58 21.47 20.34
CA GLU A 937 -20.70 20.16 20.97
C GLU A 937 -20.26 19.03 20.00
N PRO A 938 -19.31 18.16 20.39
CA PRO A 938 -18.72 17.14 19.51
C PRO A 938 -19.70 16.17 18.85
N PHE A 939 -20.71 15.70 19.59
CA PHE A 939 -21.67 14.67 19.19
C PHE A 939 -22.86 15.19 18.35
N THR A 940 -23.01 16.51 18.21
CA THR A 940 -24.02 17.10 17.33
C THR A 940 -23.69 16.89 15.86
N THR A 941 -24.73 16.59 15.05
CA THR A 941 -24.59 16.50 13.60
C THR A 941 -24.32 17.89 13.03
N PRO A 942 -23.42 18.06 12.04
CA PRO A 942 -23.23 19.34 11.36
C PRO A 942 -24.57 19.90 10.88
N ASN A 943 -24.83 21.14 11.26
CA ASN A 943 -26.04 21.87 10.92
C ASN A 943 -25.84 22.82 9.73
N ASN A 944 -24.60 23.14 9.37
CA ASN A 944 -24.28 24.02 8.25
C ASN A 944 -23.78 23.21 7.06
N VAL A 945 -24.40 23.42 5.90
CA VAL A 945 -24.00 22.83 4.62
C VAL A 945 -23.98 23.93 3.58
N GLU A 946 -22.86 24.08 2.88
CA GLU A 946 -22.68 25.02 1.78
C GLU A 946 -22.36 24.25 0.50
N ASN A 947 -22.86 24.71 -0.65
CA ASN A 947 -22.63 24.06 -1.93
C ASN A 947 -21.72 24.94 -2.80
N PHE A 948 -20.74 24.31 -3.44
CA PHE A 948 -19.81 24.96 -4.36
C PHE A 948 -19.70 24.16 -5.66
N ASP A 949 -19.46 24.82 -6.78
CA ASP A 949 -19.16 24.15 -8.05
C ASP A 949 -17.79 23.47 -7.99
N TYR A 950 -16.80 24.16 -7.41
CA TYR A 950 -15.43 23.66 -7.20
C TYR A 950 -14.94 23.95 -5.80
N VAL A 951 -14.02 23.11 -5.32
CA VAL A 951 -13.35 23.28 -4.03
C VAL A 951 -11.85 23.26 -4.20
N LEU A 952 -11.16 24.27 -3.65
CA LEU A 952 -9.72 24.21 -3.39
C LEU A 952 -9.51 23.82 -1.92
N ASN A 953 -8.92 22.65 -1.70
CA ASN A 953 -8.68 22.15 -0.35
C ASN A 953 -7.25 22.48 0.09
N SER A 954 -7.13 23.40 1.04
CA SER A 954 -5.87 23.81 1.68
C SER A 954 -5.69 23.23 3.09
N VAL A 955 -6.61 22.36 3.54
CA VAL A 955 -6.53 21.76 4.88
C VAL A 955 -5.50 20.62 4.89
N PRO A 956 -4.64 20.51 5.92
CA PRO A 956 -3.66 19.43 6.04
C PRO A 956 -4.27 18.01 5.96
N LEU A 957 -3.63 17.12 5.21
CA LEU A 957 -4.16 15.77 4.88
C LEU A 957 -4.46 14.89 6.11
N ASN A 958 -3.68 15.06 7.18
CA ASN A 958 -3.89 14.39 8.47
C ASN A 958 -5.23 14.70 9.14
N LEU A 959 -5.92 15.79 8.79
CA LEU A 959 -7.28 16.08 9.25
C LEU A 959 -8.34 15.50 8.29
N LEU A 960 -8.07 15.53 6.99
CA LEU A 960 -8.98 15.05 5.95
C LEU A 960 -9.34 13.57 6.12
N LYS A 961 -8.42 12.74 6.64
CA LYS A 961 -8.69 11.31 6.88
C LYS A 961 -9.85 11.05 7.86
N PHE A 962 -10.20 12.03 8.70
CA PHE A 962 -11.35 11.97 9.60
C PHE A 962 -12.64 12.53 9.00
N TRP A 963 -12.56 13.16 7.83
CA TRP A 963 -13.72 13.71 7.15
C TRP A 963 -14.50 12.64 6.40
N LYS A 964 -15.80 12.86 6.25
CA LYS A 964 -16.60 12.14 5.27
C LYS A 964 -16.30 12.69 3.87
N LEU A 965 -15.45 12.03 3.11
CA LEU A 965 -15.01 12.49 1.78
C LEU A 965 -15.76 11.78 0.63
N PRO A 966 -15.75 12.36 -0.59
CA PRO A 966 -16.09 11.63 -1.82
C PRO A 966 -15.20 10.40 -1.98
N ARG A 967 -15.60 9.46 -2.84
CA ARG A 967 -14.81 8.26 -3.12
C ARG A 967 -13.68 8.57 -4.11
N TYR A 968 -12.68 9.33 -3.64
CA TYR A 968 -11.44 9.59 -4.37
C TYR A 968 -10.76 8.31 -4.84
N SER A 969 -9.92 8.43 -5.88
CA SER A 969 -9.10 7.35 -6.43
C SER A 969 -8.28 6.68 -5.34
N SER A 970 -7.91 5.42 -5.56
CA SER A 970 -7.13 4.69 -4.57
C SER A 970 -5.79 5.37 -4.26
N LEU A 971 -5.21 6.06 -5.24
CA LEU A 971 -3.94 6.76 -5.04
C LEU A 971 -4.12 8.01 -4.16
N LEU A 972 -5.04 8.90 -4.52
CA LEU A 972 -5.34 10.10 -3.74
C LEU A 972 -5.83 9.77 -2.33
N LYS A 973 -6.68 8.73 -2.17
CA LYS A 973 -7.11 8.26 -0.85
C LYS A 973 -5.94 7.75 -0.01
N ARG A 974 -4.95 7.05 -0.60
CA ARG A 974 -3.75 6.64 0.12
C ARG A 974 -2.86 7.81 0.50
N ALA A 975 -2.73 8.83 -0.37
CA ALA A 975 -2.02 10.07 -0.03
C ALA A 975 -2.67 10.74 1.20
N ILE A 976 -4.00 10.91 1.20
CA ILE A 976 -4.75 11.46 2.34
C ILE A 976 -4.55 10.63 3.62
N ASP A 977 -4.60 9.30 3.52
CA ASP A 977 -4.57 8.42 4.69
C ASP A 977 -3.16 8.19 5.27
N ARG A 978 -2.11 8.29 4.45
CA ARG A 978 -0.78 7.75 4.76
C ARG A 978 0.37 8.75 4.69
N THR A 979 0.16 9.96 4.16
CA THR A 979 1.18 11.02 4.24
C THR A 979 1.40 11.39 5.71
N LEU A 980 2.67 11.37 6.14
CA LEU A 980 3.05 11.70 7.50
C LEU A 980 3.28 13.21 7.66
N PHE A 981 3.10 13.67 8.88
CA PHE A 981 3.43 15.02 9.32
C PHE A 981 4.36 14.91 10.51
N ALA A 982 5.46 15.63 10.45
CA ALA A 982 6.40 15.76 11.55
C ALA A 982 5.90 16.80 12.56
N ASN A 983 6.42 16.69 13.77
CA ASN A 983 5.98 17.50 14.91
C ASN A 983 7.01 18.58 15.24
N ALA A 984 6.52 19.67 15.82
CA ALA A 984 7.36 20.75 16.33
C ALA A 984 6.70 21.38 17.56
N CYS A 985 7.54 21.69 18.55
CA CYS A 985 7.17 22.50 19.70
C CYS A 985 8.09 23.73 19.77
N LYS A 986 7.49 24.92 19.78
CA LYS A 986 8.23 26.19 19.91
C LYS A 986 7.78 26.97 21.13
N VAL A 987 8.73 27.59 21.83
CA VAL A 987 8.48 28.39 23.02
C VAL A 987 9.14 29.76 22.90
N ALA A 988 8.32 30.80 22.87
CA ALA A 988 8.76 32.18 22.97
C ALA A 988 8.70 32.63 24.45
N VAL A 989 9.76 33.26 24.95
CA VAL A 989 9.83 33.77 26.33
C VAL A 989 10.21 35.24 26.33
N GLN A 990 9.53 36.05 27.13
CA GLN A 990 9.84 37.45 27.33
C GLN A 990 10.75 37.63 28.55
N PHE A 991 11.75 38.49 28.40
CA PHE A 991 12.68 38.90 29.44
C PHE A 991 12.57 40.40 29.71
N LYS A 992 12.88 40.82 30.94
CA LYS A 992 12.82 42.24 31.37
C LYS A 992 13.74 43.12 30.54
N THR A 993 14.89 42.58 30.15
CA THR A 993 15.85 43.21 29.25
C THR A 993 16.36 42.19 28.23
N ARG A 994 16.99 42.67 27.16
CA ARG A 994 17.73 41.85 26.21
C ARG A 994 19.11 41.49 26.76
N PHE A 995 19.14 40.88 27.95
CA PHE A 995 20.37 40.67 28.71
C PHE A 995 21.48 39.99 27.90
N TRP A 996 21.12 39.10 26.96
CA TRP A 996 22.05 38.40 26.07
C TRP A 996 22.88 39.34 25.19
N GLU A 997 22.39 40.54 24.86
CA GLU A 997 23.14 41.56 24.10
C GLU A 997 24.09 42.39 24.96
N HIS A 998 23.96 42.30 26.29
CA HIS A 998 24.70 43.12 27.26
C HIS A 998 25.59 42.27 28.19
N LEU A 999 25.81 41.00 27.85
CA LEU A 999 26.82 40.17 28.49
C LEU A 999 28.22 40.64 28.10
N ASP A 1000 29.26 40.24 28.85
CA ASP A 1000 30.67 40.51 28.53
C ASP A 1000 31.05 40.05 27.11
N GLN A 1001 30.40 38.98 26.65
CA GLN A 1001 30.42 38.46 25.29
C GLN A 1001 29.01 38.60 24.68
N PRO A 1002 28.67 39.74 24.06
CA PRO A 1002 27.32 39.99 23.53
C PRO A 1002 26.88 38.98 22.48
N ILE A 1003 25.66 38.47 22.62
CA ILE A 1003 25.01 37.59 21.64
C ILE A 1003 24.10 38.44 20.76
N ILE A 1004 24.51 38.66 19.52
CA ILE A 1004 23.76 39.49 18.56
C ILE A 1004 23.11 38.59 17.51
N GLY A 1005 21.82 38.30 17.69
CA GLY A 1005 21.07 37.36 16.85
C GLY A 1005 21.66 35.94 16.83
N GLY A 1006 21.22 35.13 15.87
CA GLY A 1006 21.71 33.75 15.69
C GLY A 1006 20.78 32.69 16.27
N CYS A 1007 20.82 31.50 15.68
CA CYS A 1007 20.25 30.29 16.26
C CYS A 1007 21.35 29.29 16.56
N THR A 1008 21.22 28.57 17.67
CA THR A 1008 22.13 27.49 18.05
C THR A 1008 21.33 26.26 18.48
N ARG A 1009 21.82 25.07 18.13
CA ARG A 1009 21.26 23.80 18.61
C ARG A 1009 22.12 23.32 19.76
N LEU A 1010 21.50 23.05 20.89
CA LEU A 1010 22.10 22.48 22.09
C LEU A 1010 21.67 21.02 22.20
N THR A 1011 22.52 20.13 22.69
CA THR A 1011 22.15 18.71 22.88
C THR A 1011 21.22 18.52 24.07
N ASN A 1012 21.05 19.56 24.89
CA ASN A 1012 20.07 19.59 25.95
C ASN A 1012 18.66 19.34 25.34
N PRO A 1013 18.01 18.20 25.64
CA PRO A 1013 16.75 17.82 25.03
C PRO A 1013 15.56 18.68 25.49
N GLN A 1014 15.75 19.54 26.50
CA GLN A 1014 14.74 20.49 26.98
C GLN A 1014 14.71 21.79 26.14
N LEU A 1015 15.81 22.15 25.47
CA LEU A 1015 15.91 23.37 24.66
C LEU A 1015 15.90 23.09 23.16
N GLY A 1016 16.63 22.07 22.69
CA GLY A 1016 16.88 21.84 21.27
C GLY A 1016 17.53 23.07 20.63
N GLN A 1017 16.79 23.82 19.80
CA GLN A 1017 17.29 25.06 19.21
C GLN A 1017 16.81 26.32 19.95
N VAL A 1018 17.77 27.19 20.30
CA VAL A 1018 17.54 28.53 20.86
C VAL A 1018 17.84 29.56 19.78
N CYS A 1019 16.96 30.54 19.59
CA CYS A 1019 17.18 31.63 18.62
C CYS A 1019 17.02 33.00 19.26
N TYR A 1020 18.03 33.84 19.07
CA TYR A 1020 18.05 35.22 19.52
C TYR A 1020 17.48 36.13 18.43
N PRO A 1021 16.61 37.10 18.79
CA PRO A 1021 15.98 38.00 17.83
C PRO A 1021 17.02 38.83 17.06
N SER A 1022 16.82 38.94 15.73
CA SER A 1022 17.71 39.70 14.82
C SER A 1022 17.29 41.18 14.64
N TRP A 1023 16.27 41.61 15.36
CA TRP A 1023 15.72 42.97 15.33
C TRP A 1023 15.85 43.63 16.69
N GLN A 1024 15.80 44.97 16.68
CA GLN A 1024 15.99 45.79 17.88
C GLN A 1024 17.29 45.47 18.64
N ILE A 1025 18.37 45.22 17.89
CA ILE A 1025 19.70 45.00 18.44
C ILE A 1025 20.10 46.23 19.27
N ASN A 1026 20.69 45.98 20.43
CA ASN A 1026 21.13 46.97 21.41
C ASN A 1026 19.99 47.73 22.10
N ALA A 1027 18.76 47.22 22.06
CA ALA A 1027 17.67 47.78 22.84
C ALA A 1027 17.82 47.41 24.33
N THR A 1028 17.43 48.33 25.21
CA THR A 1028 17.52 48.16 26.67
C THR A 1028 16.21 47.71 27.33
N GLY A 1029 15.11 47.79 26.58
CA GLY A 1029 13.78 47.36 27.03
C GLY A 1029 13.58 45.85 27.02
N PRO A 1030 12.37 45.38 27.34
CA PRO A 1030 12.05 43.96 27.33
C PRO A 1030 12.27 43.33 25.95
N GLY A 1031 12.69 42.06 25.94
CA GLY A 1031 13.00 41.31 24.73
C GLY A 1031 12.30 39.96 24.71
N THR A 1032 12.03 39.41 23.51
CA THR A 1032 11.47 38.06 23.36
C THR A 1032 12.45 37.16 22.60
N MET A 1033 12.72 35.98 23.15
CA MET A 1033 13.63 34.98 22.60
C MET A 1033 12.85 33.70 22.28
N MET A 1034 13.25 32.97 21.23
CA MET A 1034 12.87 31.56 21.10
C MET A 1034 13.74 30.76 22.06
N ALA A 1035 13.17 30.46 23.22
CA ALA A 1035 13.85 29.73 24.28
C ALA A 1035 13.98 28.24 23.99
N SER A 1036 13.07 27.67 23.20
CA SER A 1036 13.11 26.25 22.86
C SER A 1036 12.42 26.00 21.52
N TYR A 1037 13.07 25.24 20.67
CA TYR A 1037 12.52 24.70 19.43
C TYR A 1037 12.93 23.24 19.29
N LEU A 1038 11.95 22.36 19.49
CA LEU A 1038 12.08 20.92 19.43
C LEU A 1038 11.33 20.38 18.21
N SER A 1039 11.84 19.32 17.60
CA SER A 1039 11.21 18.63 16.47
C SER A 1039 10.97 17.14 16.77
N ASP A 1040 10.06 16.53 16.02
CA ASP A 1040 9.79 15.08 16.01
C ASP A 1040 9.55 14.47 17.40
N TYR A 1041 10.40 13.53 17.82
CA TYR A 1041 10.23 12.81 19.08
C TYR A 1041 10.49 13.70 20.31
N GLU A 1042 11.40 14.68 20.20
CA GLU A 1042 11.66 15.67 21.25
C GLU A 1042 10.42 16.56 21.46
N ALA A 1043 9.80 17.00 20.36
CA ALA A 1043 8.55 17.75 20.40
C ALA A 1043 7.41 16.92 21.00
N THR A 1044 7.33 15.63 20.65
CA THR A 1044 6.30 14.71 21.18
C THR A 1044 6.40 14.60 22.71
N ALA A 1045 7.61 14.43 23.24
CA ALA A 1045 7.86 14.40 24.68
C ALA A 1045 7.51 15.74 25.35
N ALA A 1046 7.92 16.86 24.75
CA ALA A 1046 7.62 18.20 25.24
C ALA A 1046 6.12 18.51 25.30
N CYS A 1047 5.39 18.09 24.28
CA CYS A 1047 3.95 18.30 24.19
C CYS A 1047 3.18 17.42 25.18
N ALA A 1048 3.67 16.22 25.50
CA ALA A 1048 3.05 15.36 26.51
C ALA A 1048 3.11 15.93 27.94
N MET A 1049 4.06 16.83 28.23
CA MET A 1049 4.18 17.51 29.52
C MET A 1049 3.17 18.66 29.67
N SER A 1050 2.81 18.95 30.94
CA SER A 1050 2.10 20.19 31.27
C SER A 1050 2.93 21.40 30.84
N GLU A 1051 2.26 22.53 30.55
CA GLU A 1051 2.97 23.72 30.07
C GLU A 1051 3.95 24.21 31.15
N GLU A 1052 3.51 24.22 32.40
CA GLU A 1052 4.29 24.68 33.56
C GLU A 1052 5.53 23.82 33.80
N GLU A 1053 5.40 22.50 33.69
CA GLU A 1053 6.53 21.58 33.84
C GLU A 1053 7.56 21.73 32.71
N HIS A 1054 7.10 21.78 31.46
CA HIS A 1054 7.99 22.02 30.32
C HIS A 1054 8.70 23.38 30.45
N MET A 1055 7.99 24.42 30.89
CA MET A 1055 8.58 25.74 31.13
C MET A 1055 9.59 25.74 32.28
N ALA A 1056 9.38 24.95 33.33
CA ALA A 1056 10.35 24.80 34.42
C ALA A 1056 11.66 24.20 33.90
N TYR A 1057 11.57 23.16 33.06
CA TYR A 1057 12.75 22.57 32.41
C TYR A 1057 13.49 23.56 31.50
N ILE A 1058 12.75 24.29 30.66
CA ILE A 1058 13.34 25.32 29.78
C ILE A 1058 14.05 26.39 30.61
N LYS A 1059 13.41 26.88 31.68
CA LYS A 1059 13.99 27.93 32.53
C LYS A 1059 15.31 27.46 33.16
N ASN A 1060 15.32 26.26 33.74
CA ASN A 1060 16.52 25.69 34.37
C ASN A 1060 17.64 25.49 33.34
N ALA A 1061 17.31 24.96 32.15
CA ALA A 1061 18.29 24.78 31.08
C ALA A 1061 18.82 26.12 30.56
N LEU A 1062 18.01 27.18 30.48
CA LEU A 1062 18.50 28.51 30.13
C LEU A 1062 19.45 29.10 31.19
N ILE A 1063 19.20 28.85 32.49
CA ILE A 1063 20.11 29.23 33.58
C ILE A 1063 21.45 28.50 33.42
N GLU A 1064 21.46 27.22 33.04
CA GLU A 1064 22.72 26.51 32.74
C GLU A 1064 23.48 27.13 31.56
N VAL A 1065 22.75 27.61 30.55
CA VAL A 1065 23.35 28.19 29.33
C VAL A 1065 23.88 29.60 29.57
N HIS A 1066 23.16 30.43 30.34
CA HIS A 1066 23.40 31.87 30.45
C HIS A 1066 23.75 32.36 31.87
N GLY A 1067 23.65 31.51 32.88
CA GLY A 1067 23.83 31.85 34.29
C GLY A 1067 22.59 32.45 34.95
N ASP A 1068 22.76 32.88 36.20
CA ASP A 1068 21.67 33.39 37.05
C ASP A 1068 20.99 34.67 36.52
N VAL A 1069 21.60 35.35 35.53
CA VAL A 1069 21.02 36.52 34.85
C VAL A 1069 19.65 36.23 34.23
N VAL A 1070 19.38 34.96 33.89
CA VAL A 1070 18.08 34.51 33.38
C VAL A 1070 17.00 34.66 34.46
N GLU A 1071 17.30 34.30 35.71
CA GLU A 1071 16.36 34.41 36.84
C GLU A 1071 16.02 35.87 37.11
N GLU A 1072 17.04 36.73 37.12
CA GLU A 1072 16.87 38.17 37.34
C GLU A 1072 15.99 38.83 36.27
N ASN A 1073 16.14 38.39 35.02
CA ASN A 1073 15.41 38.92 33.87
C ASN A 1073 14.11 38.17 33.55
N TRP A 1074 13.78 37.11 34.28
CA TRP A 1074 12.57 36.32 34.04
C TRP A 1074 11.32 37.16 34.28
N THR A 1075 10.41 37.20 33.31
CA THR A 1075 9.12 37.92 33.45
C THR A 1075 7.97 36.98 33.83
N GLY A 1076 8.11 35.68 33.58
CA GLY A 1076 7.01 34.72 33.63
C GLY A 1076 6.10 34.74 32.39
N ASN A 1077 6.33 35.64 31.43
CA ASN A 1077 5.54 35.71 30.20
C ASN A 1077 6.15 34.81 29.12
N TRP A 1078 5.39 33.82 28.66
CA TRP A 1078 5.81 32.90 27.63
C TRP A 1078 4.62 32.47 26.76
N LYS A 1079 4.91 31.93 25.58
CA LYS A 1079 3.93 31.27 24.73
C LYS A 1079 4.55 30.00 24.14
N ARG A 1080 3.89 28.88 24.39
CA ARG A 1080 4.21 27.56 23.84
C ARG A 1080 3.26 27.25 22.68
N GLN A 1081 3.79 26.68 21.61
CA GLN A 1081 3.00 26.10 20.52
C GLN A 1081 3.49 24.69 20.22
N CYS A 1082 2.65 23.72 20.55
CA CYS A 1082 2.75 22.35 20.10
C CYS A 1082 1.88 22.15 18.86
N TRP A 1083 2.49 21.97 17.70
CA TRP A 1083 1.73 21.85 16.44
C TRP A 1083 0.97 20.52 16.32
N GLU A 1084 1.41 19.48 17.02
CA GLU A 1084 0.70 18.19 17.08
C GLU A 1084 -0.63 18.29 17.87
N GLN A 1085 -0.68 19.16 18.88
CA GLN A 1085 -1.86 19.40 19.71
C GLN A 1085 -2.79 20.48 19.13
N GLU A 1086 -2.35 21.17 18.06
CA GLU A 1086 -3.13 22.20 17.39
C GLU A 1086 -4.26 21.55 16.58
N GLU A 1087 -5.50 21.64 17.05
CA GLU A 1087 -6.65 20.90 16.50
C GLU A 1087 -6.99 21.26 15.05
N HIS A 1088 -6.49 22.41 14.56
CA HIS A 1088 -6.70 22.89 13.20
C HIS A 1088 -5.64 22.41 12.20
N HIS A 1089 -4.55 21.77 12.66
CA HIS A 1089 -3.44 21.35 11.82
C HIS A 1089 -2.95 19.92 12.10
N ALA A 1090 -2.98 19.48 13.35
CA ALA A 1090 -2.56 18.14 13.82
C ALA A 1090 -1.14 17.71 13.37
N GLY A 1091 -0.22 18.68 13.23
CA GLY A 1091 1.14 18.47 12.74
C GLY A 1091 1.82 19.78 12.32
N ALA A 1092 3.15 19.80 12.31
CA ALA A 1092 3.94 20.99 12.00
C ALA A 1092 4.24 21.12 10.51
N PHE A 1093 4.84 20.10 9.90
CA PHE A 1093 5.20 20.10 8.47
C PHE A 1093 5.07 18.71 7.87
N THR A 1094 4.89 18.65 6.57
CA THR A 1094 4.71 17.39 5.84
C THR A 1094 6.05 16.65 5.79
N MET A 1095 6.04 15.35 6.07
CA MET A 1095 7.22 14.50 6.01
C MET A 1095 6.90 13.26 5.17
N GLN A 1096 7.14 13.35 3.87
CA GLN A 1096 6.96 12.22 2.96
C GLN A 1096 8.18 11.29 3.08
N ILE A 1097 7.97 10.05 3.50
CA ILE A 1097 9.04 9.05 3.60
C ILE A 1097 9.44 8.53 2.21
N PHE A 1098 10.59 7.86 2.10
CA PHE A 1098 11.11 7.34 0.81
C PHE A 1098 10.04 6.64 -0.04
N GLY A 1099 10.00 6.98 -1.33
CA GLY A 1099 8.97 6.54 -2.28
C GLY A 1099 7.60 7.26 -2.22
N GLN A 1100 7.21 7.93 -1.12
CA GLN A 1100 5.89 8.57 -1.04
C GLN A 1100 5.76 9.80 -1.94
N GLN A 1101 6.79 10.63 -2.03
CA GLN A 1101 6.77 11.85 -2.85
C GLN A 1101 6.50 11.52 -4.31
N HIS A 1102 7.30 10.62 -4.89
CA HIS A 1102 7.13 10.14 -6.25
C HIS A 1102 5.74 9.52 -6.45
N LEU A 1103 5.27 8.71 -5.51
CA LEU A 1103 3.99 8.01 -5.63
C LEU A 1103 2.77 8.94 -5.54
N TYR A 1104 2.78 9.94 -4.64
CA TYR A 1104 1.59 10.72 -4.31
C TYR A 1104 1.49 12.04 -5.06
N LEU A 1105 2.60 12.65 -5.45
CA LEU A 1105 2.59 13.95 -6.11
C LEU A 1105 1.70 13.98 -7.37
N PRO A 1106 1.73 12.97 -8.27
CA PRO A 1106 0.85 12.93 -9.45
C PRO A 1106 -0.64 12.89 -9.11
N ALA A 1107 -1.01 12.37 -7.93
CA ALA A 1107 -2.41 12.31 -7.51
C ALA A 1107 -3.00 13.69 -7.21
N PHE A 1108 -2.17 14.64 -6.75
CA PHE A 1108 -2.61 16.01 -6.48
C PHE A 1108 -2.79 16.86 -7.75
N TYR A 1109 -2.26 16.40 -8.88
CA TYR A 1109 -2.36 17.08 -10.18
C TYR A 1109 -3.63 16.67 -10.95
N GLN A 1110 -4.45 15.78 -10.38
CA GLN A 1110 -5.73 15.38 -10.94
C GLN A 1110 -6.88 16.04 -10.16
N THR A 1111 -7.80 16.67 -10.88
CA THR A 1111 -9.03 17.21 -10.26
C THR A 1111 -10.06 16.10 -10.15
N GLU A 1112 -10.29 15.64 -8.93
CA GLU A 1112 -11.29 14.60 -8.65
C GLU A 1112 -12.51 15.20 -7.97
N PHE A 1113 -13.71 14.91 -8.51
CA PHE A 1113 -14.99 15.41 -7.98
C PHE A 1113 -15.00 16.93 -7.79
N ASN A 1114 -14.44 17.70 -8.74
CA ASN A 1114 -14.28 19.15 -8.66
C ASN A 1114 -13.46 19.65 -7.45
N THR A 1115 -12.65 18.77 -6.85
CA THR A 1115 -11.73 19.13 -5.75
C THR A 1115 -10.31 19.24 -6.29
N VAL A 1116 -9.65 20.37 -6.01
CA VAL A 1116 -8.22 20.57 -6.24
C VAL A 1116 -7.52 20.66 -4.90
N PHE A 1117 -6.47 19.87 -4.70
CA PHE A 1117 -5.68 19.89 -3.47
C PHE A 1117 -4.53 20.89 -3.61
N ILE A 1118 -4.36 21.73 -2.60
CA ILE A 1118 -3.30 22.74 -2.54
C ILE A 1118 -2.68 22.78 -1.15
N GLY A 1119 -1.47 23.34 -1.08
CA GLY A 1119 -0.72 23.49 0.16
C GLY A 1119 0.54 22.63 0.18
N GLU A 1120 1.26 22.72 1.29
CA GLU A 1120 2.61 22.17 1.44
C GLU A 1120 2.72 20.66 1.15
N ALA A 1121 1.70 19.85 1.44
CA ALA A 1121 1.73 18.41 1.14
C ALA A 1121 1.53 18.07 -0.35
N ALA A 1122 1.11 19.04 -1.16
CA ALA A 1122 0.74 18.90 -2.56
C ALA A 1122 1.71 19.64 -3.49
N THR A 1123 3.00 19.64 -3.13
CA THR A 1123 4.11 20.19 -3.92
C THR A 1123 5.35 19.30 -3.74
N PHE A 1124 6.39 19.57 -4.54
CA PHE A 1124 7.65 18.84 -4.54
C PHE A 1124 8.69 19.43 -3.58
N THR A 1125 8.46 20.57 -2.95
CA THR A 1125 9.28 21.07 -1.82
C THR A 1125 8.45 21.00 -0.57
N HIS A 1126 9.05 20.74 0.59
CA HIS A 1126 8.31 20.60 1.85
C HIS A 1126 8.82 21.60 2.88
N THR A 1127 8.05 21.84 3.95
CA THR A 1127 8.43 22.66 5.12
C THR A 1127 8.54 24.19 4.90
N TRP A 1128 8.49 24.69 3.66
CA TRP A 1128 8.66 26.12 3.34
C TRP A 1128 7.35 26.83 2.97
N ILE A 1129 7.30 28.16 3.17
CA ILE A 1129 6.17 28.98 2.69
C ILE A 1129 6.08 28.94 1.17
N PHE A 1130 7.23 28.97 0.48
CA PHE A 1130 7.30 28.80 -0.98
C PHE A 1130 6.54 27.56 -1.45
N SER A 1131 6.70 26.42 -0.78
CA SER A 1131 6.00 25.16 -1.06
C SER A 1131 4.48 25.34 -1.12
N ALA A 1132 3.91 26.03 -0.14
CA ALA A 1132 2.47 26.30 -0.10
C ALA A 1132 2.03 27.30 -1.20
N LEU A 1133 2.84 28.32 -1.50
CA LEU A 1133 2.55 29.29 -2.55
C LEU A 1133 2.61 28.67 -3.94
N GLU A 1134 3.66 27.88 -4.23
CA GLU A 1134 3.82 27.16 -5.49
C GLU A 1134 2.62 26.24 -5.73
N SER A 1135 2.22 25.46 -4.72
CA SER A 1135 1.07 24.57 -4.83
C SER A 1135 -0.24 25.33 -5.07
N ALA A 1136 -0.40 26.53 -4.48
CA ALA A 1136 -1.57 27.37 -4.71
C ALA A 1136 -1.61 27.94 -6.14
N VAL A 1137 -0.46 28.36 -6.68
CA VAL A 1137 -0.36 28.81 -8.08
C VAL A 1137 -0.68 27.64 -9.03
N ARG A 1138 -0.03 26.50 -8.84
CA ARG A 1138 -0.27 25.27 -9.60
C ARG A 1138 -1.74 24.84 -9.55
N GLY A 1139 -2.32 24.72 -8.36
CA GLY A 1139 -3.70 24.28 -8.18
C GLY A 1139 -4.72 25.26 -8.78
N SER A 1140 -4.45 26.56 -8.71
CA SER A 1140 -5.30 27.56 -9.36
C SER A 1140 -5.20 27.47 -10.88
N VAL A 1141 -4.00 27.26 -11.44
CA VAL A 1141 -3.81 27.03 -12.88
C VAL A 1141 -4.49 25.74 -13.34
N GLN A 1142 -4.32 24.64 -12.60
CA GLN A 1142 -5.02 23.38 -12.85
C GLN A 1142 -6.54 23.59 -12.94
N LEU A 1143 -7.12 24.27 -11.94
CA LEU A 1143 -8.54 24.58 -11.89
C LEU A 1143 -8.99 25.42 -13.10
N LEU A 1144 -8.25 26.47 -13.44
CA LEU A 1144 -8.56 27.33 -14.59
C LEU A 1144 -8.55 26.54 -15.90
N LEU A 1145 -7.55 25.67 -16.09
CA LEU A 1145 -7.45 24.83 -17.28
C LEU A 1145 -8.56 23.80 -17.38
N ASP A 1146 -8.94 23.15 -16.27
CA ASP A 1146 -10.05 22.19 -16.23
C ASP A 1146 -11.40 22.86 -16.53
N MET A 1147 -11.53 24.15 -16.23
CA MET A 1147 -12.68 24.97 -16.61
C MET A 1147 -12.61 25.52 -18.04
N GLY A 1148 -11.48 25.38 -18.73
CA GLY A 1148 -11.26 25.90 -20.09
C GLY A 1148 -10.85 27.38 -20.16
N LEU A 1149 -10.41 27.97 -19.03
CA LEU A 1149 -9.95 29.36 -18.91
C LEU A 1149 -8.43 29.45 -19.17
N VAL A 1150 -8.03 29.21 -20.42
CA VAL A 1150 -6.61 29.06 -20.81
C VAL A 1150 -5.84 30.38 -20.73
N ASP A 1151 -6.46 31.51 -21.08
CA ASP A 1151 -5.78 32.82 -21.07
C ASP A 1151 -5.60 33.32 -19.63
N GLU A 1152 -6.58 33.06 -18.76
CA GLU A 1152 -6.45 33.28 -17.33
C GLU A 1152 -5.34 32.41 -16.74
N ALA A 1153 -5.29 31.13 -17.09
CA ALA A 1153 -4.21 30.24 -16.66
C ALA A 1153 -2.83 30.74 -17.11
N LYS A 1154 -2.68 31.18 -18.37
CA LYS A 1154 -1.44 31.80 -18.87
C LYS A 1154 -1.06 33.04 -18.09
N LYS A 1155 -2.02 33.96 -17.88
CA LYS A 1155 -1.79 35.18 -17.10
C LYS A 1155 -1.30 34.87 -15.70
N VAL A 1156 -1.88 33.88 -15.03
CA VAL A 1156 -1.46 33.44 -13.69
C VAL A 1156 -0.05 32.88 -13.73
N THR A 1157 0.25 31.99 -14.67
CA THR A 1157 1.60 31.43 -14.86
C THR A 1157 2.64 32.52 -15.14
N GLU A 1158 2.37 33.43 -16.07
CA GLU A 1158 3.27 34.56 -16.40
C GLU A 1158 3.51 35.51 -15.22
N THR A 1159 2.49 35.71 -14.40
CA THR A 1159 2.57 36.61 -13.24
C THR A 1159 3.35 35.96 -12.11
N TRP A 1160 3.02 34.72 -11.77
CA TRP A 1160 3.42 34.11 -10.50
C TRP A 1160 4.46 33.01 -10.64
N MET A 1161 4.57 32.36 -11.79
CA MET A 1161 5.45 31.21 -11.96
C MET A 1161 6.73 31.60 -12.68
N ALA A 1162 7.86 31.42 -11.99
CA ALA A 1162 9.19 31.25 -12.59
C ALA A 1162 9.63 32.32 -13.62
N ARG A 1163 9.02 33.51 -13.73
CA ARG A 1163 9.44 34.55 -14.70
C ARG A 1163 10.89 35.03 -14.53
N TRP A 1164 11.49 34.71 -13.38
CA TRP A 1164 12.88 34.99 -13.02
C TRP A 1164 13.77 33.74 -13.04
N ILE A 1165 13.21 32.54 -13.28
CA ILE A 1165 13.94 31.28 -13.41
C ILE A 1165 13.99 30.95 -14.91
N ASP A 1166 15.17 30.69 -15.44
CA ASP A 1166 15.32 30.19 -16.81
C ASP A 1166 14.89 28.72 -16.82
N VAL A 1167 13.71 28.45 -17.39
CA VAL A 1167 13.05 27.14 -17.43
C VAL A 1167 13.55 26.33 -18.62
#